data_AF-A0AAV7E3X9-F1
#
_entry.id   AF-A0AAV7E3X9-F1
#
_cell.length_a   1.000
_cell.length_b   1.000
_cell.length_c   1.000
_cell.angle_alpha   90.00
_cell.angle_beta   90.00
_cell.angle_gamma   90.00
#
_symmetry.space_group_name_H-M   'P 1'
#
loop_
_entity.id
_entity.type
_entity.pdbx_description
1 polymer ?
#
loop_
_entity_poly.entity_id
_entity_poly.type
_entity_poly.pdbx_seq_one_letter_code
_entity_poly.pdbx_strand_id
1 'polypeptide(L)'
;MALHQQVFPSSTPTLSNFANISISSRRLKAPRVANSRRFSSNSFTSSLQQAFTRRSANYGPSICNNDFIQSLTSKFENRHLLQQQEARHEHSTSHEQQLIKKGEKYTRRVEELKEYAKHLLVHGKDQLAALQMIDTLKRLGVGYLFQDDINGLLCHILDYFSGGCKMEKEMDLYSTALLFRLCRQDGYMVKQDVFNRFLDKNGNFQANLCTDTEGNLSLYDASFLVLEDEPVLDEARAFSTKNLKDHLILGEHLHHNLKDKVVHALEAPYHWNAPILEAVWFINTYKREENIDPKLLELAKLEHNLRQVTYQSELKSSSMWWMNTGLPQNLCFSRDRLAECYLWALCTNYSPQYSNARLVSTRINQLITTIDDIYDLYGSLDELERFTDVIARWDINAIEQLPGYMQLPFFVLFNCVNELACTNFQEQGRNFLPYLKGLWAEFCKSQLQEARWFYGGYTPTLDEYLENGVCSVSGILIIGSAYVSSMKADPSNDIVKSSSDIPEIAKWSSTILRLWDDLGTSTDEISRGDVHKSIQCYMSATGASKEVAQQHMKNLIDEAWKKANKDLIVGSHFPRDYVDIALGLARITYFFYGGEEDKFGTPKFPRPSRRSSQQRKQAEQEKGLVIITEMAVTLSNLNLDSGIKKLDEYLLSRSYITGYQASKDDLLVYSALSQVPSAEYVNVSRWYNHITALLRISGVSGEGKGVNVELASVAEAPSSPAPAETKAPAAEDDDDDDLDLFGEETEEEKKAAEERAAVAKASAKKKESGKSSVLLDVKPWDDETDMKKLEEAVRNVKAEGLLWGASKLVPTTLHPNLLMSTFRAVISLLSTKFRFL
;
A
#
# COMPACT_ATOMS: atom_id res chain seq x y z
N MET A 1 -0.35 -31.81 -54.92
CA MET A 1 -0.42 -33.28 -54.70
C MET A 1 -1.25 -33.51 -53.46
N ALA A 2 -2.29 -34.34 -53.60
CA ALA A 2 -3.47 -34.41 -52.75
C ALA A 2 -3.31 -35.32 -51.51
N LEU A 3 -4.01 -34.92 -50.44
CA LEU A 3 -4.77 -35.71 -49.45
C LEU A 3 -4.47 -37.21 -49.26
N HIS A 4 -4.32 -37.63 -48.00
CA HIS A 4 -5.26 -38.59 -47.39
C HIS A 4 -5.10 -38.75 -45.86
N GLN A 5 -6.25 -38.66 -45.17
CA GLN A 5 -6.52 -39.14 -43.81
C GLN A 5 -6.76 -40.67 -43.78
N GLN A 6 -6.40 -41.33 -42.67
CA GLN A 6 -6.99 -42.56 -42.07
C GLN A 6 -6.65 -42.50 -40.56
N VAL A 7 -7.51 -42.51 -39.52
CA VAL A 7 -8.70 -43.30 -39.08
C VAL A 7 -8.34 -44.58 -38.29
N PHE A 8 -8.34 -44.44 -36.94
CA PHE A 8 -8.70 -45.35 -35.81
C PHE A 8 -7.89 -46.66 -35.54
N PRO A 9 -8.05 -47.38 -34.38
CA PRO A 9 -8.71 -47.10 -33.08
C PRO A 9 -7.86 -47.49 -31.83
N SER A 10 -8.29 -47.15 -30.60
CA SER A 10 -7.90 -47.95 -29.43
C SER A 10 -8.99 -47.99 -28.34
N SER A 11 -9.35 -49.23 -28.03
CA SER A 11 -10.33 -49.75 -27.08
C SER A 11 -10.09 -49.40 -25.60
N THR A 12 -11.19 -49.18 -24.88
CA THR A 12 -11.31 -49.26 -23.42
C THR A 12 -11.12 -50.69 -22.90
N PRO A 13 -10.73 -50.83 -21.62
CA PRO A 13 -11.47 -51.76 -20.76
C PRO A 13 -11.88 -51.16 -19.42
N THR A 14 -13.04 -51.65 -18.98
CA THR A 14 -13.84 -51.36 -17.80
C THR A 14 -13.25 -51.91 -16.48
N LEU A 15 -13.48 -51.16 -15.40
CA LEU A 15 -13.37 -51.55 -13.99
C LEU A 15 -14.57 -52.41 -13.56
N SER A 16 -14.33 -53.47 -12.78
CA SER A 16 -15.35 -54.10 -11.92
C SER A 16 -14.77 -54.79 -10.68
N ASN A 17 -15.33 -54.39 -9.54
CA ASN A 17 -15.22 -54.80 -8.13
C ASN A 17 -15.12 -56.31 -7.81
N PHE A 18 -14.49 -56.69 -6.67
CA PHE A 18 -15.17 -57.05 -5.40
C PHE A 18 -14.21 -57.49 -4.25
N ALA A 19 -14.29 -56.74 -3.15
CA ALA A 19 -14.25 -57.00 -1.69
C ALA A 19 -13.70 -58.29 -0.99
N ASN A 20 -13.10 -57.99 0.19
CA ASN A 20 -13.17 -58.65 1.53
C ASN A 20 -12.09 -59.67 1.99
N ILE A 21 -11.53 -59.40 3.19
CA ILE A 21 -11.28 -60.27 4.38
C ILE A 21 -10.40 -59.46 5.37
N SER A 22 -10.93 -58.87 6.45
CA SER A 22 -11.16 -59.37 7.83
C SER A 22 -9.94 -59.34 8.78
N ILE A 23 -10.17 -58.71 9.95
CA ILE A 23 -9.29 -58.47 11.09
C ILE A 23 -9.21 -59.74 11.97
N SER A 24 -8.01 -60.08 12.48
CA SER A 24 -7.84 -61.06 13.56
C SER A 24 -6.96 -60.50 14.67
N SER A 25 -7.53 -60.41 15.87
CA SER A 25 -6.84 -60.14 17.12
C SER A 25 -6.35 -61.46 17.75
N ARG A 26 -5.11 -61.50 18.26
CA ARG A 26 -4.67 -62.54 19.20
C ARG A 26 -3.90 -61.93 20.37
N ARG A 27 -4.53 -62.05 21.54
CA ARG A 27 -3.90 -62.00 22.86
C ARG A 27 -2.89 -63.14 23.00
N LEU A 28 -1.69 -62.85 23.51
CA LEU A 28 -0.84 -63.84 24.16
C LEU A 28 -0.44 -63.36 25.56
N LYS A 29 -0.40 -64.35 26.47
CA LYS A 29 -0.41 -64.25 27.94
C LYS A 29 0.93 -63.81 28.52
N ALA A 30 0.86 -63.10 29.65
CA ALA A 30 1.96 -62.85 30.56
C ALA A 30 2.34 -64.10 31.40
N PRO A 31 3.57 -64.14 31.92
CA PRO A 31 3.83 -64.63 33.27
C PRO A 31 4.38 -63.51 34.20
N ARG A 32 4.02 -63.63 35.47
CA ARG A 32 4.37 -62.81 36.66
C ARG A 32 5.33 -63.71 37.48
N VAL A 33 6.46 -63.32 38.10
CA VAL A 33 6.65 -62.47 39.30
C VAL A 33 8.17 -62.40 39.65
N ALA A 34 8.60 -61.26 40.20
CA ALA A 34 9.75 -60.95 41.10
C ALA A 34 11.20 -61.05 40.56
N ASN A 35 12.14 -60.14 40.88
CA ASN A 35 12.32 -59.36 42.10
C ASN A 35 13.03 -58.00 41.84
N SER A 36 12.80 -57.08 42.77
CA SER A 36 13.19 -55.66 42.81
C SER A 36 14.68 -55.33 42.62
N ARG A 37 14.96 -54.16 42.02
CA ARG A 37 15.91 -53.14 42.55
C ARG A 37 15.74 -51.83 41.77
N ARG A 38 15.46 -50.75 42.49
CA ARG A 38 15.40 -49.36 41.99
C ARG A 38 16.81 -48.90 41.59
N PHE A 39 16.96 -48.36 40.37
CA PHE A 39 17.99 -47.37 40.04
C PHE A 39 17.43 -46.37 39.03
N SER A 40 17.64 -45.09 39.31
CA SER A 40 17.12 -43.93 38.59
C SER A 40 17.69 -43.80 37.18
N SER A 41 16.81 -43.62 36.21
CA SER A 41 17.11 -43.28 34.83
C SER A 41 17.48 -41.80 34.70
N ASN A 42 18.77 -41.49 34.55
CA ASN A 42 19.23 -40.33 33.81
C ASN A 42 20.17 -40.86 32.73
N SER A 43 19.57 -41.31 31.63
CA SER A 43 20.26 -41.75 30.42
C SER A 43 20.51 -40.55 29.50
N PHE A 44 21.77 -40.34 29.16
CA PHE A 44 22.24 -40.21 27.79
C PHE A 44 21.32 -39.47 26.81
N THR A 45 21.52 -38.16 26.68
CA THR A 45 21.46 -37.40 25.41
C THR A 45 22.29 -36.12 25.56
N SER A 46 23.61 -36.29 25.56
CA SER A 46 24.57 -35.20 25.36
C SER A 46 25.13 -35.35 23.95
N SER A 47 24.33 -35.01 22.95
CA SER A 47 24.80 -34.73 21.60
C SER A 47 24.48 -33.27 21.29
N LEU A 48 25.53 -32.46 21.22
CA LEU A 48 25.62 -31.08 20.72
C LEU A 48 24.37 -30.59 19.95
N GLN A 49 23.39 -30.03 20.68
CA GLN A 49 22.61 -28.92 20.18
C GLN A 49 23.47 -27.68 20.39
N GLN A 50 24.21 -27.29 19.36
CA GLN A 50 24.69 -25.91 19.28
C GLN A 50 23.42 -25.06 19.20
N ALA A 51 23.07 -24.37 20.29
CA ALA A 51 21.92 -23.48 20.32
C ALA A 51 22.19 -22.32 19.36
N PHE A 52 21.76 -22.46 18.09
CA PHE A 52 21.74 -21.36 17.14
C PHE A 52 20.82 -20.28 17.72
N THR A 53 21.41 -19.13 18.06
CA THR A 53 20.66 -17.96 18.49
C THR A 53 20.18 -17.27 17.22
N ARG A 54 18.86 -17.23 17.00
CA ARG A 54 18.25 -16.53 15.85
C ARG A 54 18.42 -15.02 16.02
N ARG A 55 18.79 -14.32 14.95
CA ARG A 55 18.82 -12.86 14.94
C ARG A 55 17.39 -12.32 14.76
N SER A 56 17.14 -11.13 15.30
CA SER A 56 15.89 -10.39 15.14
C SER A 56 16.22 -8.91 14.97
N ALA A 57 15.57 -8.27 13.98
CA ALA A 57 15.70 -6.84 13.73
C ALA A 57 14.72 -6.00 14.57
N ASN A 58 13.81 -6.65 15.31
CA ASN A 58 12.76 -6.02 16.11
C ASN A 58 11.94 -5.00 15.30
N TYR A 59 11.48 -5.40 14.13
CA TYR A 59 10.68 -4.54 13.24
C TYR A 59 9.42 -4.02 13.94
N GLY A 60 9.10 -2.75 13.68
CA GLY A 60 7.85 -2.15 14.12
C GLY A 60 6.64 -2.75 13.38
N PRO A 61 5.44 -2.71 13.98
CA PRO A 61 4.21 -3.16 13.32
C PRO A 61 3.93 -2.32 12.07
N SER A 62 3.09 -2.86 11.16
CA SER A 62 2.55 -2.08 10.04
C SER A 62 1.89 -0.79 10.53
N ILE A 63 2.12 0.33 9.82
CA ILE A 63 1.44 1.60 10.08
C ILE A 63 -0.07 1.45 9.90
N CYS A 64 -0.47 0.71 8.87
CA CYS A 64 -1.85 0.44 8.54
C CYS A 64 -2.19 -0.99 8.97
N ASN A 65 -2.72 -1.14 10.19
CA ASN A 65 -3.17 -2.45 10.64
C ASN A 65 -4.37 -2.95 9.82
N ASN A 66 -4.61 -4.27 9.83
CA ASN A 66 -5.69 -4.86 9.05
C ASN A 66 -7.07 -4.27 9.39
N ASP A 67 -7.36 -4.01 10.67
CA ASP A 67 -8.64 -3.44 11.10
C ASP A 67 -8.87 -2.05 10.49
N PHE A 68 -7.85 -1.20 10.48
CA PHE A 68 -7.87 0.10 9.81
C PHE A 68 -8.12 -0.07 8.31
N ILE A 69 -7.35 -0.94 7.64
CA ILE A 69 -7.51 -1.19 6.20
C ILE A 69 -8.94 -1.67 5.87
N GLN A 70 -9.49 -2.61 6.64
CA GLN A 70 -10.84 -3.11 6.43
C GLN A 70 -11.92 -2.05 6.74
N SER A 71 -11.63 -1.12 7.65
CA SER A 71 -12.54 -0.01 8.00
C SER A 71 -12.57 1.13 6.98
N LEU A 72 -11.64 1.18 6.03
CA LEU A 72 -11.60 2.23 5.01
C LEU A 72 -12.95 2.27 4.28
N THR A 73 -13.57 3.44 4.18
CA THR A 73 -14.80 3.64 3.39
C THR A 73 -14.64 4.93 2.62
N SER A 74 -15.36 5.05 1.50
CA SER A 74 -15.32 6.27 0.69
C SER A 74 -16.71 6.71 0.27
N LYS A 75 -16.97 8.01 0.33
CA LYS A 75 -18.21 8.59 -0.21
C LYS A 75 -18.36 8.40 -1.73
N PHE A 76 -17.27 8.02 -2.40
CA PHE A 76 -17.18 7.75 -3.84
C PHE A 76 -17.25 6.25 -4.18
N GLU A 77 -17.43 5.35 -3.20
CA GLU A 77 -17.36 3.87 -3.32
C GLU A 77 -18.42 3.26 -4.27
N ASN A 78 -19.36 4.08 -4.75
CA ASN A 78 -20.51 3.70 -5.56
C ASN A 78 -20.19 3.24 -6.99
N ARG A 79 -18.92 3.28 -7.43
CA ARG A 79 -18.50 2.79 -8.76
C ARG A 79 -18.50 1.25 -8.87
N HIS A 80 -18.25 0.54 -7.77
CA HIS A 80 -18.16 -0.93 -7.77
C HIS A 80 -19.52 -1.61 -7.99
N LEU A 81 -20.61 -0.96 -7.59
CA LEU A 81 -21.99 -1.46 -7.77
C LEU A 81 -22.45 -1.40 -9.24
N LEU A 82 -21.90 -0.49 -10.05
CA LEU A 82 -22.24 -0.34 -11.48
C LEU A 82 -21.71 -1.52 -12.32
N GLN A 83 -20.47 -1.97 -12.10
CA GLN A 83 -19.90 -3.09 -12.87
C GLN A 83 -20.47 -4.46 -12.47
N GLN A 84 -20.96 -4.63 -11.23
CA GLN A 84 -21.54 -5.90 -10.78
C GLN A 84 -23.00 -6.10 -11.23
N GLN A 85 -23.70 -5.05 -11.70
CA GLN A 85 -25.13 -5.11 -12.00
C GLN A 85 -25.48 -5.42 -13.46
N GLU A 86 -24.57 -5.26 -14.43
CA GLU A 86 -24.81 -5.76 -15.80
C GLU A 86 -25.05 -7.29 -15.81
N ALA A 87 -24.72 -7.99 -14.73
CA ALA A 87 -24.97 -9.42 -14.53
C ALA A 87 -26.18 -9.78 -13.64
N ARG A 88 -26.83 -8.83 -12.93
CA ARG A 88 -27.96 -9.12 -12.01
C ARG A 88 -29.00 -8.01 -12.00
N HIS A 89 -29.72 -7.85 -13.10
CA HIS A 89 -31.01 -7.18 -13.07
C HIS A 89 -31.99 -8.06 -12.28
N GLU A 90 -32.32 -7.70 -11.03
CA GLU A 90 -33.73 -7.69 -10.54
C GLU A 90 -33.92 -7.40 -9.04
N HIS A 91 -32.92 -7.47 -8.15
CA HIS A 91 -33.15 -7.23 -6.71
C HIS A 91 -32.07 -6.37 -6.04
N SER A 92 -32.20 -5.04 -6.14
CA SER A 92 -31.36 -4.08 -5.40
C SER A 92 -32.21 -3.24 -4.45
N THR A 93 -31.71 -2.99 -3.23
CA THR A 93 -32.45 -2.27 -2.19
C THR A 93 -32.57 -0.77 -2.50
N SER A 94 -33.55 -0.06 -1.91
CA SER A 94 -33.75 1.39 -2.12
C SER A 94 -32.50 2.22 -1.79
N HIS A 95 -31.73 1.79 -0.78
CA HIS A 95 -30.47 2.42 -0.40
C HIS A 95 -29.38 2.20 -1.47
N GLU A 96 -29.23 0.99 -2.00
CA GLU A 96 -28.31 0.70 -3.10
C GLU A 96 -28.65 1.48 -4.37
N GLN A 97 -29.94 1.64 -4.69
CA GLN A 97 -30.38 2.45 -5.84
C GLN A 97 -30.03 3.94 -5.69
N GLN A 98 -30.11 4.50 -4.48
CA GLN A 98 -29.67 5.88 -4.20
C GLN A 98 -28.15 6.03 -4.34
N LEU A 99 -27.39 5.03 -3.87
CA LEU A 99 -25.93 4.99 -3.98
C LEU A 99 -25.48 4.89 -5.45
N ILE A 100 -26.12 4.02 -6.25
CA ILE A 100 -25.86 3.88 -7.69
C ILE A 100 -26.09 5.22 -8.41
N LYS A 101 -27.23 5.89 -8.16
CA LYS A 101 -27.52 7.22 -8.74
C LYS A 101 -26.47 8.27 -8.38
N LYS A 102 -25.93 8.21 -7.15
CA LYS A 102 -24.84 9.11 -6.71
C LYS A 102 -23.52 8.79 -7.43
N GLY A 103 -23.21 7.52 -7.66
CA GLY A 103 -22.08 7.08 -8.48
C GLY A 103 -22.17 7.53 -9.94
N GLU A 104 -23.34 7.35 -10.56
CA GLU A 104 -23.64 7.82 -11.92
C GLU A 104 -23.48 9.34 -12.07
N LYS A 105 -23.86 10.11 -11.03
CA LYS A 105 -23.67 11.57 -11.00
C LYS A 105 -22.18 11.94 -11.12
N TYR A 106 -21.31 11.29 -10.36
CA TYR A 106 -19.87 11.56 -10.41
C TYR A 106 -19.26 11.16 -11.75
N THR A 107 -19.59 9.98 -12.28
CA THR A 107 -19.10 9.54 -13.59
C THR A 107 -19.54 10.49 -14.71
N ARG A 108 -20.81 10.94 -14.70
CA ARG A 108 -21.30 11.92 -15.68
C ARG A 108 -20.53 13.24 -15.57
N ARG A 109 -20.29 13.72 -14.34
CA ARG A 109 -19.54 14.95 -14.10
C ARG A 109 -18.10 14.85 -14.60
N VAL A 110 -17.44 13.70 -14.42
CA VAL A 110 -16.12 13.45 -15.00
C VAL A 110 -16.16 13.58 -16.52
N GLU A 111 -17.11 12.94 -17.21
CA GLU A 111 -17.19 13.01 -18.67
C GLU A 111 -17.44 14.45 -19.16
N GLU A 112 -18.30 15.21 -18.49
CA GLU A 112 -18.51 16.64 -18.79
C GLU A 112 -17.22 17.46 -18.66
N LEU A 113 -16.48 17.26 -17.56
CA LEU A 113 -15.22 17.95 -17.29
C LEU A 113 -14.10 17.50 -18.23
N LYS A 114 -14.11 16.23 -18.64
CA LYS A 114 -13.18 15.67 -19.62
C LYS A 114 -13.38 16.30 -20.99
N GLU A 115 -14.62 16.41 -21.47
CA GLU A 115 -14.92 17.11 -22.73
C GLU A 115 -14.52 18.59 -22.68
N TYR A 116 -14.75 19.25 -21.54
CA TYR A 116 -14.28 20.62 -21.32
C TYR A 116 -12.75 20.73 -21.42
N ALA A 117 -12.02 19.87 -20.71
CA ALA A 117 -10.56 19.84 -20.73
C ALA A 117 -10.01 19.51 -22.13
N LYS A 118 -10.67 18.59 -22.85
CA LYS A 118 -10.33 18.26 -24.24
C LYS A 118 -10.52 19.46 -25.17
N HIS A 119 -11.62 20.19 -25.03
CA HIS A 119 -11.85 21.41 -25.81
C HIS A 119 -10.74 22.45 -25.56
N LEU A 120 -10.34 22.67 -24.30
CA LEU A 120 -9.22 23.56 -23.97
C LEU A 120 -7.89 23.10 -24.59
N LEU A 121 -7.64 21.80 -24.56
CA LEU A 121 -6.41 21.21 -25.08
C LEU A 121 -6.31 21.34 -26.61
N VAL A 122 -7.40 21.06 -27.35
CA VAL A 122 -7.42 21.05 -28.83
C VAL A 122 -7.60 22.45 -29.43
N HIS A 123 -8.34 23.35 -28.76
CA HIS A 123 -8.64 24.70 -29.26
C HIS A 123 -7.87 25.81 -28.53
N GLY A 124 -6.74 25.46 -27.91
CA GLY A 124 -5.84 26.42 -27.26
C GLY A 124 -5.40 27.55 -28.20
N LYS A 125 -5.18 28.74 -27.63
CA LYS A 125 -4.95 30.00 -28.37
C LYS A 125 -3.62 30.02 -29.12
N ASP A 126 -2.59 29.33 -28.61
CA ASP A 126 -1.26 29.20 -29.22
C ASP A 126 -0.53 27.92 -28.74
N GLN A 127 0.66 27.66 -29.30
CA GLN A 127 1.44 26.45 -29.00
C GLN A 127 2.03 26.42 -27.58
N LEU A 128 2.38 27.57 -27.00
CA LEU A 128 2.89 27.63 -25.63
C LEU A 128 1.78 27.27 -24.64
N ALA A 129 0.59 27.84 -24.83
CA ALA A 129 -0.60 27.52 -24.05
C ALA A 129 -0.94 26.02 -24.16
N ALA A 130 -0.78 25.42 -25.35
CA ALA A 130 -0.96 23.98 -25.52
C ALA A 130 0.05 23.16 -24.69
N LEU A 131 1.35 23.52 -24.72
CA LEU A 131 2.37 22.86 -23.91
C LEU A 131 2.12 23.00 -22.40
N GLN A 132 1.74 24.20 -21.95
CA GLN A 132 1.38 24.46 -20.56
C GLN A 132 0.15 23.67 -20.12
N MET A 133 -0.84 23.53 -21.00
CA MET A 133 -2.02 22.71 -20.76
C MET A 133 -1.66 21.23 -20.64
N ILE A 134 -0.83 20.71 -21.53
CA ILE A 134 -0.33 19.32 -21.46
C ILE A 134 0.40 19.09 -20.13
N ASP A 135 1.30 20.00 -19.74
CA ASP A 135 2.03 19.90 -18.48
C ASP A 135 1.09 19.91 -17.27
N THR A 136 0.12 20.82 -17.27
CA THR A 136 -0.88 20.93 -16.20
C THR A 136 -1.70 19.64 -16.07
N LEU A 137 -2.20 19.09 -17.17
CA LEU A 137 -2.95 17.84 -17.17
C LEU A 137 -2.12 16.65 -16.67
N LYS A 138 -0.85 16.55 -17.09
CA LYS A 138 0.08 15.51 -16.64
C LYS A 138 0.39 15.63 -15.15
N ARG A 139 0.73 16.82 -14.66
CA ARG A 139 1.02 17.07 -13.24
C ARG A 139 -0.20 16.93 -12.35
N LEU A 140 -1.41 17.23 -12.83
CA LEU A 140 -2.66 16.94 -12.11
C LEU A 140 -3.01 15.44 -12.09
N GLY A 141 -2.24 14.60 -12.78
CA GLY A 141 -2.45 13.15 -12.81
C GLY A 141 -3.65 12.71 -13.65
N VAL A 142 -4.14 13.56 -14.56
CA VAL A 142 -5.27 13.30 -15.47
C VAL A 142 -4.85 13.26 -16.95
N GLY A 143 -3.56 13.49 -17.26
CA GLY A 143 -3.05 13.45 -18.63
C GLY A 143 -3.32 12.14 -19.38
N TYR A 144 -3.39 11.02 -18.67
CA TYR A 144 -3.71 9.70 -19.24
C TYR A 144 -5.09 9.65 -19.92
N LEU A 145 -6.03 10.53 -19.54
CA LEU A 145 -7.36 10.64 -20.16
C LEU A 145 -7.31 11.25 -21.57
N PHE A 146 -6.20 11.86 -21.94
CA PHE A 146 -6.01 12.65 -23.16
C PHE A 146 -4.77 12.19 -23.96
N GLN A 147 -4.26 10.98 -23.73
CA GLN A 147 -2.97 10.54 -24.27
C GLN A 147 -2.89 10.64 -25.80
N ASP A 148 -3.96 10.26 -26.51
CA ASP A 148 -4.01 10.35 -27.97
C ASP A 148 -3.99 11.80 -28.46
N ASP A 149 -4.76 12.68 -27.80
CA ASP A 149 -4.81 14.11 -28.11
C ASP A 149 -3.45 14.78 -27.83
N ILE A 150 -2.80 14.43 -26.71
CA ILE A 150 -1.46 14.90 -26.32
C ILE A 150 -0.43 14.46 -27.38
N ASN A 151 -0.41 13.18 -27.76
CA ASN A 151 0.53 12.66 -28.75
C ASN A 151 0.36 13.37 -30.10
N GLY A 152 -0.89 13.56 -30.55
CA GLY A 152 -1.19 14.28 -31.79
C GLY A 152 -0.69 15.74 -31.77
N LEU A 153 -0.89 16.44 -30.65
CA LEU A 153 -0.44 17.82 -30.47
C LEU A 153 1.09 17.92 -30.42
N LEU A 154 1.77 17.05 -29.66
CA LEU A 154 3.23 17.04 -29.59
C LEU A 154 3.86 16.75 -30.95
N CYS A 155 3.33 15.78 -31.71
CA CYS A 155 3.75 15.53 -33.09
C CYS A 155 3.62 16.79 -33.96
N HIS A 156 2.45 17.44 -33.94
CA HIS A 156 2.20 18.63 -34.75
C HIS A 156 3.15 19.79 -34.38
N ILE A 157 3.40 20.02 -33.08
CA ILE A 157 4.34 21.04 -32.62
C ILE A 157 5.77 20.70 -33.06
N LEU A 158 6.18 19.43 -32.96
CA LEU A 158 7.51 18.96 -33.38
C LEU A 158 7.74 19.08 -34.89
N ASP A 159 6.74 18.74 -35.71
CA ASP A 159 6.82 18.88 -37.16
C ASP A 159 6.98 20.36 -37.55
N TYR A 160 6.22 21.23 -36.88
CA TYR A 160 6.32 22.67 -37.07
C TYR A 160 7.69 23.23 -36.62
N PHE A 161 8.25 22.68 -35.55
CA PHE A 161 9.58 23.03 -35.03
C PHE A 161 10.71 22.56 -35.97
N SER A 162 10.61 21.34 -36.49
CA SER A 162 11.64 20.70 -37.33
C SER A 162 11.67 21.21 -38.77
N GLY A 163 10.61 21.89 -39.23
CA GLY A 163 10.48 22.43 -40.58
C GLY A 163 11.32 23.67 -40.92
N GLY A 164 12.26 24.08 -40.05
CA GLY A 164 13.12 25.26 -40.29
C GLY A 164 12.41 26.62 -40.19
N CYS A 165 11.25 26.66 -39.53
CA CYS A 165 10.45 27.87 -39.32
C CYS A 165 11.05 28.80 -38.26
N LYS A 166 10.60 30.07 -38.27
CA LYS A 166 11.05 31.18 -37.38
C LYS A 166 11.00 30.88 -35.87
N MET A 167 10.23 29.89 -35.42
CA MET A 167 9.99 29.65 -33.99
C MET A 167 11.19 29.22 -33.17
N GLU A 168 12.16 28.51 -33.75
CA GLU A 168 13.41 28.19 -33.05
C GLU A 168 14.12 29.47 -32.57
N LYS A 169 13.86 30.61 -33.22
CA LYS A 169 14.39 31.93 -32.86
C LYS A 169 13.49 32.74 -31.93
N GLU A 170 12.23 32.34 -31.72
CA GLU A 170 11.22 33.11 -30.98
C GLU A 170 10.86 32.51 -29.61
N MET A 171 11.04 31.21 -29.40
CA MET A 171 10.81 30.60 -28.07
C MET A 171 11.78 31.21 -27.04
N ASP A 172 11.45 31.18 -25.77
CA ASP A 172 12.37 31.50 -24.66
C ASP A 172 12.91 30.22 -23.99
N LEU A 173 13.70 30.36 -22.92
CA LEU A 173 14.28 29.23 -22.19
C LEU A 173 13.20 28.31 -21.64
N TYR A 174 12.19 28.90 -21.00
CA TYR A 174 11.05 28.19 -20.43
C TYR A 174 10.34 27.31 -21.46
N SER A 175 9.95 27.89 -22.60
CA SER A 175 9.19 27.21 -23.65
C SER A 175 10.01 26.11 -24.30
N THR A 176 11.30 26.34 -24.58
CA THR A 176 12.19 25.32 -25.15
C THR A 176 12.38 24.14 -24.21
N ALA A 177 12.65 24.41 -22.93
CA ALA A 177 12.81 23.36 -21.93
C ALA A 177 11.51 22.56 -21.72
N LEU A 178 10.36 23.24 -21.73
CA LEU A 178 9.05 22.61 -21.58
C LEU A 178 8.74 21.68 -22.76
N LEU A 179 8.91 22.16 -23.99
CA LEU A 179 8.73 21.34 -25.19
C LEU A 179 9.64 20.12 -25.17
N PHE A 180 10.94 20.34 -24.94
CA PHE A 180 11.95 19.29 -24.87
C PHE A 180 11.55 18.20 -23.86
N ARG A 181 11.16 18.61 -22.64
CA ARG A 181 10.77 17.70 -21.57
C ARG A 181 9.53 16.89 -21.95
N LEU A 182 8.46 17.55 -22.38
CA LEU A 182 7.20 16.87 -22.71
C LEU A 182 7.37 15.88 -23.85
N CYS A 183 8.13 16.26 -24.89
CA CYS A 183 8.43 15.39 -26.02
C CYS A 183 9.22 14.15 -25.58
N ARG A 184 10.32 14.32 -24.82
CA ARG A 184 11.11 13.16 -24.36
C ARG A 184 10.36 12.26 -23.39
N GLN A 185 9.52 12.80 -22.51
CA GLN A 185 8.67 12.01 -21.61
C GLN A 185 7.72 11.07 -22.37
N ASP A 186 7.21 11.53 -23.51
CA ASP A 186 6.36 10.73 -24.42
C ASP A 186 7.17 9.94 -25.45
N GLY A 187 8.50 9.96 -25.33
CA GLY A 187 9.44 9.17 -26.13
C GLY A 187 9.84 9.82 -27.46
N TYR A 188 9.39 11.02 -27.78
CA TYR A 188 9.87 11.71 -28.98
C TYR A 188 11.32 12.15 -28.82
N MET A 189 12.17 11.79 -29.78
CA MET A 189 13.58 12.16 -29.75
C MET A 189 13.77 13.64 -30.13
N VAL A 190 14.12 14.46 -29.15
CA VAL A 190 14.57 15.85 -29.33
C VAL A 190 16.02 15.94 -28.91
N LYS A 191 16.91 16.43 -29.77
CA LYS A 191 18.36 16.54 -29.48
C LYS A 191 18.66 17.69 -28.50
N GLN A 192 19.70 17.56 -27.69
CA GLN A 192 20.19 18.64 -26.83
C GLN A 192 20.51 19.95 -27.57
N ASP A 193 20.74 19.88 -28.89
CA ASP A 193 21.11 21.02 -29.75
C ASP A 193 20.11 22.18 -29.69
N VAL A 194 18.86 21.91 -29.32
CA VAL A 194 17.84 22.95 -29.11
C VAL A 194 18.24 23.98 -28.04
N PHE A 195 19.17 23.62 -27.15
CA PHE A 195 19.69 24.51 -26.12
C PHE A 195 20.90 25.34 -26.55
N ASN A 196 21.53 25.06 -27.70
CA ASN A 196 22.78 25.71 -28.13
C ASN A 196 22.66 27.24 -28.23
N ARG A 197 21.47 27.77 -28.53
CA ARG A 197 21.21 29.22 -28.60
C ARG A 197 21.27 29.93 -27.25
N PHE A 198 21.16 29.20 -26.15
CA PHE A 198 21.27 29.70 -24.78
C PHE A 198 22.69 29.61 -24.23
N LEU A 199 23.63 29.07 -25.02
CA LEU A 199 25.02 28.97 -24.66
C LEU A 199 25.80 30.21 -25.10
N ASP A 200 26.87 30.51 -24.38
CA ASP A 200 27.86 31.52 -24.70
C ASP A 200 28.94 30.92 -25.64
N LYS A 201 29.95 31.73 -25.98
CA LYS A 201 31.04 31.30 -26.88
C LYS A 201 31.94 30.21 -26.29
N ASN A 202 31.89 30.00 -24.97
CA ASN A 202 32.66 28.99 -24.25
C ASN A 202 31.85 27.69 -24.09
N GLY A 203 30.60 27.67 -24.56
CA GLY A 203 29.69 26.54 -24.39
C GLY A 203 29.02 26.47 -23.02
N ASN A 204 28.99 27.57 -22.26
CA ASN A 204 28.24 27.63 -21.00
C ASN A 204 26.91 28.37 -21.17
N PHE A 205 25.88 28.06 -20.38
CA PHE A 205 24.64 28.84 -20.35
C PHE A 205 24.88 30.32 -20.06
N GLN A 206 24.26 31.19 -20.87
CA GLN A 206 24.46 32.62 -20.81
C GLN A 206 24.06 33.19 -19.44
N ALA A 207 24.92 34.02 -18.85
CA ALA A 207 24.74 34.54 -17.50
C ALA A 207 23.47 35.38 -17.31
N ASN A 208 22.94 36.01 -18.37
CA ASN A 208 21.68 36.76 -18.31
C ASN A 208 20.45 35.88 -18.07
N LEU A 209 20.55 34.56 -18.27
CA LEU A 209 19.48 33.62 -17.99
C LEU A 209 19.33 33.32 -16.49
N CYS A 210 20.27 33.76 -15.64
CA CYS A 210 20.21 33.49 -14.21
C CYS A 210 19.03 34.16 -13.50
N THR A 211 18.41 35.19 -14.10
CA THR A 211 17.26 35.89 -13.51
C THR A 211 15.90 35.27 -13.87
N ASP A 212 15.86 34.37 -14.86
CA ASP A 212 14.63 33.71 -15.32
C ASP A 212 14.35 32.46 -14.48
N THR A 213 13.77 32.63 -13.29
CA THR A 213 13.53 31.50 -12.37
C THR A 213 12.60 30.43 -12.97
N GLU A 214 11.58 30.81 -13.73
CA GLU A 214 10.65 29.86 -14.36
C GLU A 214 11.33 29.07 -15.48
N GLY A 215 12.13 29.75 -16.32
CA GLY A 215 12.96 29.09 -17.32
C GLY A 215 14.00 28.15 -16.70
N ASN A 216 14.65 28.55 -15.61
CA ASN A 216 15.58 27.68 -14.89
C ASN A 216 14.89 26.47 -14.26
N LEU A 217 13.68 26.61 -13.72
CA LEU A 217 12.91 25.48 -13.19
C LEU A 217 12.52 24.49 -14.31
N SER A 218 12.05 25.00 -15.44
CA SER A 218 11.73 24.18 -16.61
C SER A 218 12.97 23.48 -17.18
N LEU A 219 14.10 24.19 -17.26
CA LEU A 219 15.39 23.66 -17.69
C LEU A 219 15.92 22.58 -16.73
N TYR A 220 15.79 22.81 -15.42
CA TYR A 220 16.13 21.82 -14.40
C TYR A 220 15.36 20.53 -14.61
N ASP A 221 14.02 20.59 -14.70
CA ASP A 221 13.19 19.40 -14.91
C ASP A 221 13.52 18.70 -16.23
N ALA A 222 13.81 19.46 -17.30
CA ALA A 222 14.21 18.93 -18.60
C ALA A 222 15.56 18.18 -18.56
N SER A 223 16.51 18.67 -17.77
CA SER A 223 17.87 18.12 -17.67
C SER A 223 17.95 16.70 -17.08
N PHE A 224 16.88 16.20 -16.44
CA PHE A 224 16.82 14.83 -15.93
C PHE A 224 16.46 13.79 -17.00
N LEU A 225 16.11 14.23 -18.21
CA LEU A 225 15.88 13.38 -19.39
C LEU A 225 17.14 13.18 -20.23
N VAL A 226 18.31 13.55 -19.70
CA VAL A 226 19.64 13.41 -20.31
C VAL A 226 19.97 11.96 -20.69
N LEU A 227 20.73 11.81 -21.77
CA LEU A 227 21.34 10.56 -22.25
C LEU A 227 22.87 10.59 -22.05
N GLU A 228 23.56 9.46 -22.18
CA GLU A 228 25.01 9.31 -21.87
C GLU A 228 25.92 10.33 -22.59
N ASP A 229 25.60 10.70 -23.83
CA ASP A 229 26.44 11.56 -24.69
C ASP A 229 25.92 13.01 -24.79
N GLU A 230 25.30 13.52 -23.73
CA GLU A 230 24.63 14.83 -23.74
C GLU A 230 25.17 15.84 -22.72
N PRO A 231 26.41 16.35 -22.91
CA PRO A 231 27.07 17.23 -21.95
C PRO A 231 26.36 18.57 -21.77
N VAL A 232 25.59 19.04 -22.76
CA VAL A 232 24.83 20.30 -22.63
C VAL A 232 23.73 20.14 -21.57
N LEU A 233 23.14 18.96 -21.42
CA LEU A 233 22.12 18.72 -20.39
C LEU A 233 22.72 18.54 -19.01
N ASP A 234 23.90 17.94 -18.90
CA ASP A 234 24.64 17.90 -17.63
C ASP A 234 25.00 19.34 -17.18
N GLU A 235 25.44 20.18 -18.11
CA GLU A 235 25.70 21.59 -17.87
C GLU A 235 24.41 22.37 -17.53
N ALA A 236 23.31 22.09 -18.23
CA ALA A 236 21.99 22.67 -17.95
C ALA A 236 21.51 22.34 -16.53
N ARG A 237 21.73 21.09 -16.08
CA ARG A 237 21.41 20.67 -14.71
C ARG A 237 22.25 21.45 -13.70
N ALA A 238 23.55 21.56 -13.91
CA ALA A 238 24.44 22.28 -13.01
C ALA A 238 24.09 23.78 -12.92
N PHE A 239 23.87 24.42 -14.07
CA PHE A 239 23.49 25.83 -14.19
C PHE A 239 22.17 26.12 -13.49
N SER A 240 21.10 25.39 -13.85
CA SER A 240 19.77 25.58 -13.28
C SER A 240 19.73 25.27 -11.78
N THR A 241 20.36 24.18 -11.32
CA THR A 241 20.44 23.83 -9.89
C THR A 241 21.07 24.95 -9.08
N LYS A 242 22.16 25.54 -9.57
CA LYS A 242 22.85 26.65 -8.91
C LYS A 242 21.93 27.86 -8.80
N ASN A 243 21.36 28.31 -9.93
CA ASN A 243 20.51 29.51 -9.96
C ASN A 243 19.28 29.33 -9.07
N LEU A 244 18.61 28.17 -9.12
CA LEU A 244 17.45 27.88 -8.27
C LEU A 244 17.80 27.94 -6.77
N LYS A 245 18.96 27.40 -6.37
CA LYS A 245 19.45 27.52 -4.98
C LYS A 245 19.77 28.96 -4.60
N ASP A 246 20.44 29.70 -5.49
CA ASP A 246 20.79 31.10 -5.26
C ASP A 246 19.53 31.96 -5.06
N HIS A 247 18.48 31.78 -5.89
CA HIS A 247 17.20 32.47 -5.71
C HIS A 247 16.51 32.16 -4.37
N LEU A 248 16.60 30.91 -3.90
CA LEU A 248 16.06 30.54 -2.58
C LEU A 248 16.82 31.22 -1.43
N ILE A 249 18.14 31.40 -1.56
CA ILE A 249 19.00 32.01 -0.54
C ILE A 249 18.84 33.53 -0.52
N LEU A 250 18.84 34.16 -1.70
CA LEU A 250 18.77 35.62 -1.85
C LEU A 250 17.41 36.19 -1.42
N GLY A 251 16.39 35.34 -1.28
CA GLY A 251 15.08 35.75 -0.78
C GLY A 251 14.39 36.76 -1.68
N GLU A 252 14.67 36.71 -2.99
CA GLU A 252 13.99 37.52 -3.99
C GLU A 252 12.47 37.35 -3.87
N HIS A 253 11.70 38.33 -4.35
CA HIS A 253 10.23 38.37 -4.33
C HIS A 253 9.59 37.29 -5.25
N LEU A 254 10.04 36.04 -5.14
CA LEU A 254 9.40 34.87 -5.71
C LEU A 254 7.99 34.79 -5.14
N HIS A 255 7.01 34.74 -6.04
CA HIS A 255 5.65 34.43 -5.64
C HIS A 255 5.64 33.10 -4.86
N HIS A 256 4.86 33.02 -3.77
CA HIS A 256 4.91 31.91 -2.82
C HIS A 256 4.81 30.53 -3.50
N ASN A 257 3.95 30.41 -4.52
CA ASN A 257 3.77 29.16 -5.26
C ASN A 257 5.00 28.76 -6.09
N LEU A 258 5.69 29.72 -6.71
CA LEU A 258 6.90 29.42 -7.49
C LEU A 258 8.01 28.94 -6.56
N LYS A 259 8.18 29.59 -5.41
CA LYS A 259 9.11 29.13 -4.37
C LYS A 259 8.83 27.69 -3.93
N ASP A 260 7.56 27.33 -3.74
CA ASP A 260 7.17 25.97 -3.38
C ASP A 260 7.53 24.96 -4.48
N LYS A 261 7.30 25.30 -5.76
CA LYS A 261 7.71 24.47 -6.90
C LYS A 261 9.22 24.28 -6.98
N VAL A 262 10.00 25.34 -6.76
CA VAL A 262 11.47 25.27 -6.75
C VAL A 262 11.98 24.38 -5.61
N VAL A 263 11.45 24.53 -4.40
CA VAL A 263 11.82 23.68 -3.25
C VAL A 263 11.48 22.22 -3.55
N HIS A 264 10.28 21.95 -4.04
CA HIS A 264 9.83 20.58 -4.37
C HIS A 264 10.70 19.92 -5.45
N ALA A 265 11.03 20.64 -6.53
CA ALA A 265 11.89 20.12 -7.61
C ALA A 265 13.33 19.83 -7.14
N LEU A 266 13.88 20.67 -6.26
CA LEU A 266 15.21 20.46 -5.66
C LEU A 266 15.24 19.33 -4.62
N GLU A 267 14.09 19.03 -4.00
CA GLU A 267 13.92 17.87 -3.12
C GLU A 267 13.79 16.56 -3.91
N ALA A 268 13.03 16.56 -5.01
CA ALA A 268 12.86 15.41 -5.88
C ALA A 268 12.65 15.88 -7.34
N PRO A 269 13.57 15.58 -8.26
CA PRO A 269 13.39 15.96 -9.67
C PRO A 269 12.10 15.37 -10.24
N TYR A 270 11.35 16.15 -11.03
CA TYR A 270 10.04 15.72 -11.53
C TYR A 270 10.08 14.38 -12.27
N HIS A 271 11.10 14.16 -13.12
CA HIS A 271 11.26 12.92 -13.88
C HIS A 271 11.55 11.69 -13.01
N TRP A 272 12.16 11.90 -11.85
CA TRP A 272 12.48 10.86 -10.87
C TRP A 272 11.35 10.63 -9.86
N ASN A 273 10.30 11.47 -9.87
CA ASN A 273 9.18 11.31 -8.95
C ASN A 273 8.08 10.41 -9.53
N ALA A 274 7.37 9.67 -8.67
CA ALA A 274 6.25 8.85 -9.09
C ALA A 274 5.05 9.74 -9.48
N PRO A 275 4.45 9.58 -10.68
CA PRO A 275 3.40 10.49 -11.16
C PRO A 275 2.19 10.62 -10.22
N ILE A 276 1.83 9.55 -9.50
CA ILE A 276 0.70 9.57 -8.57
C ILE A 276 0.99 10.40 -7.31
N LEU A 277 2.24 10.38 -6.83
CA LEU A 277 2.66 11.17 -5.67
C LEU A 277 2.79 12.65 -6.07
N GLU A 278 3.33 12.90 -7.27
CA GLU A 278 3.35 14.25 -7.84
C GLU A 278 1.94 14.82 -7.96
N ALA A 279 0.96 14.03 -8.46
CA ALA A 279 -0.41 14.50 -8.63
C ALA A 279 -1.04 14.98 -7.32
N VAL A 280 -0.84 14.25 -6.22
CA VAL A 280 -1.34 14.65 -4.89
C VAL A 280 -0.73 15.98 -4.45
N TRP A 281 0.58 16.15 -4.63
CA TRP A 281 1.25 17.41 -4.30
C TRP A 281 0.77 18.55 -5.21
N PHE A 282 0.73 18.31 -6.51
CA PHE A 282 0.42 19.33 -7.51
C PHE A 282 -1.03 19.80 -7.45
N ILE A 283 -2.00 18.93 -7.16
CA ILE A 283 -3.40 19.37 -6.96
C ILE A 283 -3.49 20.44 -5.84
N ASN A 284 -2.73 20.25 -4.75
CA ASN A 284 -2.69 21.22 -3.65
C ASN A 284 -1.98 22.53 -4.04
N THR A 285 -0.93 22.44 -4.85
CA THR A 285 -0.21 23.61 -5.37
C THR A 285 -1.06 24.38 -6.39
N TYR A 286 -1.68 23.68 -7.34
CA TYR A 286 -2.55 24.24 -8.37
C TYR A 286 -3.76 24.97 -7.77
N LYS A 287 -4.33 24.45 -6.67
CA LYS A 287 -5.39 25.12 -5.90
C LYS A 287 -5.03 26.55 -5.47
N ARG A 288 -3.74 26.85 -5.29
CA ARG A 288 -3.25 28.15 -4.80
C ARG A 288 -2.80 29.09 -5.93
N GLU A 289 -2.81 28.65 -7.19
CA GLU A 289 -2.34 29.47 -8.31
C GLU A 289 -3.33 30.60 -8.64
N GLU A 290 -2.81 31.75 -9.08
CA GLU A 290 -3.63 32.92 -9.41
C GLU A 290 -4.53 32.67 -10.64
N ASN A 291 -4.01 31.95 -11.64
CA ASN A 291 -4.68 31.68 -12.91
C ASN A 291 -5.30 30.27 -12.95
N ILE A 292 -5.91 29.85 -11.83
CA ILE A 292 -6.48 28.52 -11.72
C ILE A 292 -7.70 28.33 -12.64
N ASP A 293 -7.72 27.23 -13.38
CA ASP A 293 -8.95 26.72 -14.01
C ASP A 293 -9.72 25.84 -13.00
N PRO A 294 -10.87 26.29 -12.48
CA PRO A 294 -11.61 25.56 -11.44
C PRO A 294 -12.16 24.22 -11.94
N LYS A 295 -12.46 24.08 -13.25
CA LYS A 295 -12.97 22.85 -13.83
C LYS A 295 -11.87 21.82 -14.00
N LEU A 296 -10.65 22.23 -14.34
CA LEU A 296 -9.50 21.32 -14.35
C LEU A 296 -9.14 20.85 -12.95
N LEU A 297 -9.20 21.75 -11.96
CA LEU A 297 -9.01 21.38 -10.56
C LEU A 297 -10.11 20.39 -10.11
N GLU A 298 -11.37 20.64 -10.45
CA GLU A 298 -12.49 19.74 -10.15
C GLU A 298 -12.28 18.36 -10.78
N LEU A 299 -11.91 18.31 -12.06
CA LEU A 299 -11.61 17.06 -12.77
C LEU A 299 -10.53 16.27 -12.04
N ALA A 300 -9.41 16.92 -11.69
CA ALA A 300 -8.29 16.28 -11.02
C ALA A 300 -8.67 15.70 -9.65
N LYS A 301 -9.41 16.46 -8.84
CA LYS A 301 -9.91 16.00 -7.54
C LYS A 301 -10.86 14.82 -7.68
N LEU A 302 -11.84 14.92 -8.59
CA LEU A 302 -12.85 13.89 -8.76
C LEU A 302 -12.24 12.58 -9.28
N GLU A 303 -11.37 12.67 -10.29
CA GLU A 303 -10.62 11.53 -10.82
C GLU A 303 -9.69 10.90 -9.79
N HIS A 304 -9.00 11.72 -8.98
CA HIS A 304 -8.17 11.21 -7.89
C HIS A 304 -9.00 10.41 -6.88
N ASN A 305 -10.09 10.99 -6.38
CA ASN A 305 -10.96 10.35 -5.41
C ASN A 305 -11.62 9.07 -5.94
N LEU A 306 -12.09 9.11 -7.19
CA LEU A 306 -12.70 7.95 -7.85
C LEU A 306 -11.68 6.82 -8.06
N ARG A 307 -10.40 7.12 -8.30
CA ARG A 307 -9.33 6.10 -8.35
C ARG A 307 -8.96 5.59 -6.97
N GLN A 308 -8.92 6.48 -5.97
CA GLN A 308 -8.63 6.12 -4.59
C GLN A 308 -9.60 5.07 -4.04
N VAL A 309 -10.87 5.12 -4.42
CA VAL A 309 -11.87 4.07 -4.12
C VAL A 309 -11.39 2.69 -4.58
N THR A 310 -10.98 2.59 -5.85
CA THR A 310 -10.46 1.35 -6.42
C THR A 310 -9.23 0.90 -5.66
N TYR A 311 -8.32 1.81 -5.33
CA TYR A 311 -7.12 1.49 -4.58
C TYR A 311 -7.40 0.99 -3.17
N GLN A 312 -8.38 1.57 -2.47
CA GLN A 312 -8.81 1.10 -1.16
C GLN A 312 -9.44 -0.30 -1.24
N SER A 313 -10.25 -0.58 -2.26
CA SER A 313 -10.82 -1.92 -2.51
C SER A 313 -9.74 -2.97 -2.78
N GLU A 314 -8.73 -2.61 -3.59
CA GLU A 314 -7.59 -3.46 -3.88
C GLU A 314 -6.73 -3.73 -2.64
N LEU A 315 -6.48 -2.70 -1.83
CA LEU A 315 -5.73 -2.82 -0.57
C LEU A 315 -6.47 -3.68 0.46
N LYS A 316 -7.79 -3.52 0.62
CA LYS A 316 -8.62 -4.41 1.46
C LYS A 316 -8.49 -5.86 1.02
N SER A 317 -8.58 -6.11 -0.28
CA SER A 317 -8.47 -7.44 -0.87
C SER A 317 -7.09 -8.06 -0.64
N SER A 318 -6.03 -7.26 -0.81
CA SER A 318 -4.65 -7.68 -0.52
C SER A 318 -4.47 -7.99 0.97
N SER A 319 -5.04 -7.17 1.86
CA SER A 319 -4.96 -7.36 3.31
C SER A 319 -5.69 -8.62 3.77
N MET A 320 -6.87 -8.89 3.22
CA MET A 320 -7.58 -10.15 3.47
C MET A 320 -6.77 -11.35 3.00
N TRP A 321 -6.20 -11.29 1.79
CA TRP A 321 -5.33 -12.35 1.29
C TRP A 321 -4.14 -12.58 2.23
N TRP A 322 -3.46 -11.51 2.63
CA TRP A 322 -2.27 -11.59 3.48
C TRP A 322 -2.56 -12.23 4.83
N MET A 323 -3.66 -11.83 5.48
CA MET A 323 -4.10 -12.43 6.72
C MET A 323 -4.49 -13.91 6.56
N ASN A 324 -5.11 -14.27 5.43
CA ASN A 324 -5.51 -15.64 5.13
C ASN A 324 -4.32 -16.58 4.85
N THR A 325 -3.15 -16.05 4.49
CA THR A 325 -1.94 -16.88 4.34
C THR A 325 -1.45 -17.46 5.66
N GLY A 326 -1.79 -16.82 6.79
CA GLY A 326 -1.25 -17.15 8.10
C GLY A 326 0.22 -16.72 8.32
N LEU A 327 0.90 -16.17 7.30
CA LEU A 327 2.30 -15.74 7.41
C LEU A 327 2.51 -14.66 8.49
N PRO A 328 1.64 -13.63 8.64
CA PRO A 328 1.84 -12.59 9.67
C PRO A 328 1.90 -13.15 11.09
N GLN A 329 1.12 -14.19 11.37
CA GLN A 329 1.05 -14.80 12.71
C GLN A 329 2.16 -15.83 12.93
N ASN A 330 2.61 -16.49 11.87
CA ASN A 330 3.61 -17.57 11.96
C ASN A 330 5.05 -17.06 11.82
N LEU A 331 5.27 -15.87 11.25
CA LEU A 331 6.59 -15.30 10.97
C LEU A 331 6.75 -13.93 11.61
N CYS A 332 6.64 -13.89 12.94
CA CYS A 332 6.75 -12.65 13.70
C CYS A 332 8.11 -11.93 13.59
N PHE A 333 9.14 -12.60 13.04
CA PHE A 333 10.44 -11.99 12.77
C PHE A 333 10.47 -11.17 11.48
N SER A 334 9.52 -11.36 10.56
CA SER A 334 9.49 -10.71 9.25
C SER A 334 8.64 -9.44 9.25
N ARG A 335 9.00 -8.50 8.38
CA ARG A 335 8.32 -7.23 8.11
C ARG A 335 6.92 -7.47 7.53
N ASP A 336 5.92 -6.94 8.23
CA ASP A 336 4.56 -6.76 7.69
C ASP A 336 4.44 -5.35 7.08
N ARG A 337 4.56 -5.27 5.75
CA ARG A 337 4.65 -4.01 4.98
C ARG A 337 3.71 -4.02 3.79
N LEU A 338 2.53 -4.61 3.97
CA LEU A 338 1.61 -4.85 2.87
C LEU A 338 1.12 -3.55 2.20
N ALA A 339 0.88 -2.49 2.99
CA ALA A 339 0.44 -1.20 2.47
C ALA A 339 1.54 -0.51 1.65
N GLU A 340 2.78 -0.60 2.12
CA GLU A 340 3.97 -0.11 1.41
C GLU A 340 4.22 -0.94 0.13
N CYS A 341 4.08 -2.27 0.20
CA CYS A 341 4.14 -3.17 -0.94
C CYS A 341 3.07 -2.85 -2.00
N TYR A 342 1.87 -2.44 -1.56
CA TYR A 342 0.81 -1.98 -2.44
C TYR A 342 1.15 -0.64 -3.09
N LEU A 343 1.78 0.30 -2.36
CA LEU A 343 2.25 1.56 -2.92
C LEU A 343 3.32 1.35 -4.01
N TRP A 344 4.24 0.40 -3.81
CA TRP A 344 5.19 -0.05 -4.84
C TRP A 344 4.45 -0.53 -6.09
N ALA A 345 3.50 -1.47 -5.92
CA ALA A 345 2.72 -2.02 -7.01
C ALA A 345 1.90 -0.97 -7.76
N LEU A 346 1.37 0.01 -7.04
CA LEU A 346 0.63 1.14 -7.59
C LEU A 346 1.50 2.03 -8.49
N CYS A 347 2.77 2.22 -8.15
CA CYS A 347 3.66 3.07 -8.95
C CYS A 347 4.25 2.35 -10.17
N THR A 348 4.46 1.04 -10.09
CA THR A 348 4.89 0.23 -11.25
C THR A 348 3.74 -0.01 -12.24
N ASN A 349 2.50 -0.12 -11.76
CA ASN A 349 1.30 -0.36 -12.58
C ASN A 349 0.26 0.75 -12.38
N TYR A 350 0.66 2.00 -12.66
CA TYR A 350 -0.13 3.19 -12.32
C TYR A 350 -1.47 3.30 -13.07
N SER A 351 -1.53 2.79 -14.31
CA SER A 351 -2.71 2.97 -15.16
C SER A 351 -3.93 2.22 -14.61
N PRO A 352 -5.15 2.80 -14.65
CA PRO A 352 -6.32 2.22 -14.00
C PRO A 352 -6.65 0.79 -14.41
N GLN A 353 -6.39 0.42 -15.67
CA GLN A 353 -6.66 -0.90 -16.24
C GLN A 353 -5.88 -2.04 -15.58
N TYR A 354 -4.79 -1.76 -14.87
CA TYR A 354 -3.89 -2.77 -14.31
C TYR A 354 -4.24 -3.18 -12.87
N SER A 355 -5.52 -3.18 -12.52
CA SER A 355 -6.01 -3.52 -11.17
C SER A 355 -5.52 -4.90 -10.69
N ASN A 356 -5.72 -5.94 -11.51
CA ASN A 356 -5.24 -7.29 -11.17
C ASN A 356 -3.71 -7.33 -11.05
N ALA A 357 -2.99 -6.64 -11.93
CA ALA A 357 -1.54 -6.56 -11.88
C ALA A 357 -1.03 -5.94 -10.57
N ARG A 358 -1.72 -4.90 -10.06
CA ARG A 358 -1.39 -4.30 -8.76
C ARG A 358 -1.62 -5.28 -7.61
N LEU A 359 -2.72 -6.02 -7.62
CA LEU A 359 -3.01 -7.05 -6.60
C LEU A 359 -1.92 -8.12 -6.59
N VAL A 360 -1.60 -8.70 -7.74
CA VAL A 360 -0.56 -9.73 -7.85
C VAL A 360 0.81 -9.18 -7.47
N SER A 361 1.19 -8.00 -7.96
CA SER A 361 2.47 -7.36 -7.63
C SER A 361 2.58 -7.08 -6.13
N THR A 362 1.50 -6.71 -5.46
CA THR A 362 1.48 -6.51 -4.00
C THR A 362 1.79 -7.82 -3.26
N ARG A 363 1.17 -8.93 -3.69
CA ARG A 363 1.44 -10.27 -3.12
C ARG A 363 2.90 -10.65 -3.30
N ILE A 364 3.44 -10.43 -4.50
CA ILE A 364 4.83 -10.71 -4.84
C ILE A 364 5.79 -9.86 -4.00
N ASN A 365 5.56 -8.55 -3.90
CA ASN A 365 6.40 -7.64 -3.11
C ASN A 365 6.42 -8.04 -1.61
N GLN A 366 5.27 -8.44 -1.04
CA GLN A 366 5.23 -8.89 0.35
C GLN A 366 5.94 -10.25 0.53
N LEU A 367 5.85 -11.16 -0.45
CA LEU A 367 6.60 -12.42 -0.42
C LEU A 367 8.10 -12.22 -0.58
N ILE A 368 8.52 -11.29 -1.45
CA ILE A 368 9.93 -10.86 -1.58
C ILE A 368 10.43 -10.39 -0.22
N THR A 369 9.72 -9.47 0.42
CA THR A 369 10.07 -8.93 1.75
C THR A 369 10.16 -10.05 2.80
N THR A 370 9.22 -10.99 2.77
CA THR A 370 9.20 -12.12 3.72
C THR A 370 10.39 -13.04 3.51
N ILE A 371 10.74 -13.31 2.25
CA ILE A 371 11.87 -14.17 1.90
C ILE A 371 13.19 -13.47 2.18
N ASP A 372 13.29 -12.16 1.92
CA ASP A 372 14.45 -11.33 2.25
C ASP A 372 14.80 -11.47 3.74
N ASP A 373 13.83 -11.27 4.64
CA ASP A 373 14.00 -11.46 6.10
C ASP A 373 14.38 -12.89 6.50
N ILE A 374 14.05 -13.89 5.68
CA ILE A 374 14.50 -15.26 5.92
C ILE A 374 16.01 -15.38 5.65
N TYR A 375 16.54 -14.74 4.59
CA TYR A 375 17.95 -14.83 4.21
C TYR A 375 18.87 -13.92 5.05
N ASP A 376 18.53 -12.65 5.19
CA ASP A 376 19.43 -11.65 5.79
C ASP A 376 19.40 -11.65 7.32
N LEU A 377 18.29 -12.11 7.91
CA LEU A 377 18.04 -12.03 9.35
C LEU A 377 17.94 -13.41 10.01
N TYR A 378 16.95 -14.24 9.63
CA TYR A 378 16.52 -15.35 10.49
C TYR A 378 17.19 -16.70 10.19
N GLY A 379 17.35 -17.06 8.92
CA GLY A 379 17.83 -18.38 8.50
C GLY A 379 19.31 -18.61 8.77
N SER A 380 19.71 -19.86 9.03
CA SER A 380 21.13 -20.23 9.05
C SER A 380 21.59 -20.64 7.66
N LEU A 381 22.89 -20.54 7.37
CA LEU A 381 23.43 -20.84 6.04
C LEU A 381 22.96 -22.21 5.49
N ASP A 382 23.03 -23.28 6.29
CA ASP A 382 22.58 -24.63 5.88
C ASP A 382 21.07 -24.70 5.58
N GLU A 383 20.26 -23.90 6.26
CA GLU A 383 18.82 -23.80 5.98
C GLU A 383 18.56 -23.02 4.70
N LEU A 384 19.30 -21.93 4.48
CA LEU A 384 19.20 -21.09 3.28
C LEU A 384 19.63 -21.83 2.02
N GLU A 385 20.68 -22.66 2.10
CA GLU A 385 21.09 -23.51 0.97
C GLU A 385 19.99 -24.49 0.58
N ARG A 386 19.34 -25.12 1.56
CA ARG A 386 18.19 -26.01 1.32
C ARG A 386 16.98 -25.26 0.77
N PHE A 387 16.68 -24.08 1.31
CA PHE A 387 15.57 -23.25 0.84
C PHE A 387 15.78 -22.81 -0.62
N THR A 388 16.99 -22.37 -0.96
CA THR A 388 17.37 -22.00 -2.32
C THR A 388 17.24 -23.17 -3.28
N ASP A 389 17.71 -24.36 -2.88
CA ASP A 389 17.63 -25.57 -3.71
C ASP A 389 16.18 -25.99 -3.99
N VAL A 390 15.31 -25.98 -2.98
CA VAL A 390 13.88 -26.31 -3.14
C VAL A 390 13.18 -25.32 -4.08
N ILE A 391 13.44 -24.02 -3.94
CA ILE A 391 12.89 -23.00 -4.86
C ILE A 391 13.43 -23.18 -6.27
N ALA A 392 14.74 -23.41 -6.43
CA ALA A 392 15.34 -23.59 -7.75
C ALA A 392 14.81 -24.83 -8.49
N ARG A 393 14.54 -25.93 -7.76
CA ARG A 393 13.89 -27.13 -8.30
C ARG A 393 12.41 -26.92 -8.57
N TRP A 394 11.78 -26.00 -7.84
CA TRP A 394 10.35 -25.71 -7.88
C TRP A 394 9.50 -26.96 -7.60
N ASP A 395 9.96 -27.81 -6.65
CA ASP A 395 9.33 -29.09 -6.31
C ASP A 395 8.59 -28.99 -4.97
N ILE A 396 7.26 -29.03 -5.02
CA ILE A 396 6.40 -28.96 -3.85
C ILE A 396 6.60 -30.15 -2.89
N ASN A 397 7.03 -31.31 -3.41
CA ASN A 397 7.24 -32.51 -2.59
C ASN A 397 8.50 -32.41 -1.74
N ALA A 398 9.42 -31.49 -2.07
CA ALA A 398 10.62 -31.24 -1.29
C ALA A 398 10.36 -30.35 -0.06
N ILE A 399 9.12 -29.88 0.16
CA ILE A 399 8.75 -29.01 1.29
C ILE A 399 9.08 -29.63 2.65
N GLU A 400 8.96 -30.96 2.80
CA GLU A 400 9.27 -31.67 4.05
C GLU A 400 10.75 -31.61 4.43
N GLN A 401 11.63 -31.25 3.49
CA GLN A 401 13.06 -31.09 3.72
C GLN A 401 13.38 -29.73 4.38
N LEU A 402 12.44 -28.79 4.36
CA LEU A 402 12.59 -27.45 4.90
C LEU A 402 12.24 -27.42 6.40
N PRO A 403 12.92 -26.57 7.19
CA PRO A 403 12.47 -26.24 8.55
C PRO A 403 11.03 -25.72 8.56
N GLY A 404 10.27 -26.01 9.62
CA GLY A 404 8.83 -25.70 9.68
C GLY A 404 8.46 -24.24 9.36
N TYR A 405 9.30 -23.27 9.75
CA TYR A 405 9.04 -21.85 9.45
C TYR A 405 9.23 -21.47 7.98
N MET A 406 10.02 -22.24 7.21
CA MET A 406 10.24 -22.02 5.77
C MET A 406 9.19 -22.71 4.89
N GLN A 407 8.50 -23.73 5.43
CA GLN A 407 7.51 -24.50 4.68
C GLN A 407 6.34 -23.62 4.23
N LEU A 408 5.76 -22.85 5.15
CA LEU A 408 4.60 -21.99 4.84
C LEU A 408 4.95 -20.88 3.82
N PRO A 409 6.04 -20.10 3.95
CA PRO A 409 6.51 -19.17 2.91
C PRO A 409 6.63 -19.81 1.54
N PHE A 410 7.30 -20.96 1.44
CA PHE A 410 7.48 -21.65 0.18
C PHE A 410 6.15 -22.11 -0.41
N PHE A 411 5.26 -22.65 0.42
CA PHE A 411 3.93 -23.10 -0.01
C PHE A 411 3.09 -21.94 -0.57
N VAL A 412 3.09 -20.79 0.12
CA VAL A 412 2.36 -19.59 -0.32
C VAL A 412 2.98 -19.03 -1.59
N LEU A 413 4.31 -18.94 -1.67
CA LEU A 413 5.04 -18.54 -2.88
C LEU A 413 4.67 -19.43 -4.07
N PHE A 414 4.78 -20.75 -3.89
CA PHE A 414 4.48 -21.74 -4.92
C PHE A 414 3.06 -21.54 -5.46
N ASN A 415 2.06 -21.43 -4.59
CA ASN A 415 0.67 -21.24 -5.01
C ASN A 415 0.47 -19.89 -5.72
N CYS A 416 1.02 -18.80 -5.19
CA CYS A 416 0.85 -17.47 -5.77
C CYS A 416 1.42 -17.37 -7.20
N VAL A 417 2.60 -17.93 -7.42
CA VAL A 417 3.26 -17.90 -8.75
C VAL A 417 2.60 -18.86 -9.73
N ASN A 418 2.17 -20.05 -9.27
CA ASN A 418 1.42 -20.98 -10.13
C ASN A 418 0.03 -20.42 -10.48
N GLU A 419 -0.65 -19.73 -9.56
CA GLU A 419 -1.92 -19.03 -9.83
C GLU A 419 -1.73 -17.99 -10.93
N LEU A 420 -0.72 -17.12 -10.82
CA LEU A 420 -0.40 -16.12 -11.85
C LEU A 420 -0.14 -16.78 -13.21
N ALA A 421 0.65 -17.86 -13.24
CA ALA A 421 0.94 -18.57 -14.48
C ALA A 421 -0.33 -19.23 -15.08
N CYS A 422 -1.19 -19.80 -14.25
CA CYS A 422 -2.46 -20.39 -14.67
C CYS A 422 -3.41 -19.34 -15.25
N THR A 423 -3.57 -18.19 -14.59
CA THR A 423 -4.40 -17.09 -15.08
C THR A 423 -3.91 -16.60 -16.44
N ASN A 424 -2.60 -16.38 -16.60
CA ASN A 424 -2.03 -15.99 -17.88
C ASN A 424 -2.21 -17.07 -18.97
N PHE A 425 -2.08 -18.35 -18.60
CA PHE A 425 -2.32 -19.43 -19.54
C PHE A 425 -3.78 -19.48 -20.01
N GLN A 426 -4.73 -19.22 -19.11
CA GLN A 426 -6.16 -19.16 -19.44
C GLN A 426 -6.51 -17.94 -20.31
N GLU A 427 -5.96 -16.77 -19.99
CA GLU A 427 -6.27 -15.52 -20.69
C GLU A 427 -5.54 -15.37 -22.03
N GLN A 428 -4.31 -15.89 -22.13
CA GLN A 428 -3.40 -15.60 -23.25
C GLN A 428 -2.87 -16.86 -23.96
N GLY A 429 -3.11 -18.06 -23.41
CA GLY A 429 -2.57 -19.31 -23.95
C GLY A 429 -1.05 -19.45 -23.81
N ARG A 430 -0.40 -18.60 -23.01
CA ARG A 430 1.06 -18.57 -22.81
C ARG A 430 1.43 -19.08 -21.43
N ASN A 431 2.43 -19.96 -21.37
CA ASN A 431 2.94 -20.49 -20.11
C ASN A 431 4.16 -19.68 -19.64
N PHE A 432 3.93 -18.73 -18.73
CA PHE A 432 5.02 -17.94 -18.10
C PHE A 432 5.63 -18.59 -16.86
N LEU A 433 5.15 -19.77 -16.43
CA LEU A 433 5.69 -20.46 -15.24
C LEU A 433 7.21 -20.67 -15.32
N PRO A 434 7.80 -21.10 -16.46
CA PRO A 434 9.25 -21.28 -16.56
C PRO A 434 10.05 -19.99 -16.37
N TYR A 435 9.49 -18.86 -16.81
CA TYR A 435 10.11 -17.55 -16.63
C TYR A 435 10.00 -17.09 -15.17
N LEU A 436 8.80 -17.13 -14.60
CA LEU A 436 8.55 -16.71 -13.22
C LEU A 436 9.36 -17.53 -12.20
N LYS A 437 9.40 -18.86 -12.34
CA LYS A 437 10.24 -19.71 -11.46
C LYS A 437 11.73 -19.36 -11.59
N GLY A 438 12.17 -18.99 -12.79
CA GLY A 438 13.54 -18.61 -13.07
C GLY A 438 13.91 -17.32 -12.35
N LEU A 439 13.02 -16.31 -12.39
CA LEU A 439 13.22 -15.05 -11.65
C LEU A 439 13.35 -15.28 -10.14
N TRP A 440 12.46 -16.09 -9.56
CA TRP A 440 12.52 -16.44 -8.13
C TRP A 440 13.77 -17.23 -7.75
N ALA A 441 14.21 -18.14 -8.63
CA ALA A 441 15.44 -18.89 -8.43
C ALA A 441 16.67 -17.97 -8.45
N GLU A 442 16.77 -17.05 -9.41
CA GLU A 442 17.88 -16.09 -9.47
C GLU A 442 17.89 -15.12 -8.28
N PHE A 443 16.72 -14.62 -7.87
CA PHE A 443 16.59 -13.83 -6.63
C PHE A 443 17.11 -14.61 -5.41
N CYS A 444 16.63 -15.83 -5.17
CA CYS A 444 17.06 -16.63 -4.02
C CYS A 444 18.55 -17.00 -4.07
N LYS A 445 19.10 -17.28 -5.24
CA LYS A 445 20.54 -17.52 -5.41
C LYS A 445 21.37 -16.29 -5.06
N SER A 446 20.91 -15.10 -5.48
CA SER A 446 21.59 -13.84 -5.15
C SER A 446 21.53 -13.51 -3.66
N GLN A 447 20.39 -13.76 -3.00
CA GLN A 447 20.26 -13.66 -1.54
C GLN A 447 21.19 -14.65 -0.81
N LEU A 448 21.26 -15.90 -1.30
CA LEU A 448 22.18 -16.90 -0.75
C LEU A 448 23.64 -16.48 -0.89
N GLN A 449 24.00 -15.83 -1.99
CA GLN A 449 25.35 -15.33 -2.21
C GLN A 449 25.72 -14.24 -1.20
N GLU A 450 24.81 -13.31 -0.89
CA GLU A 450 25.02 -12.31 0.17
C GLU A 450 25.12 -12.96 1.55
N ALA A 451 24.27 -13.95 1.85
CA ALA A 451 24.37 -14.72 3.08
C ALA A 451 25.71 -15.44 3.20
N ARG A 452 26.25 -16.02 2.10
CA ARG A 452 27.58 -16.64 2.08
C ARG A 452 28.69 -15.64 2.35
N TRP A 453 28.60 -14.43 1.79
CA TRP A 453 29.56 -13.36 2.10
C TRP A 453 29.49 -12.97 3.57
N PHE A 454 28.28 -12.78 4.11
CA PHE A 454 28.06 -12.45 5.51
C PHE A 454 28.61 -13.52 6.47
N TYR A 455 28.19 -14.78 6.32
CA TYR A 455 28.63 -15.88 7.18
C TYR A 455 30.12 -16.23 7.00
N GLY A 456 30.67 -16.02 5.81
CA GLY A 456 32.08 -16.22 5.51
C GLY A 456 32.98 -15.07 5.93
N GLY A 457 32.43 -13.93 6.34
CA GLY A 457 33.20 -12.71 6.63
C GLY A 457 33.92 -12.14 5.41
N TYR A 458 33.42 -12.40 4.21
CA TYR A 458 33.97 -11.89 2.96
C TYR A 458 33.37 -10.52 2.63
N THR A 459 34.23 -9.57 2.26
CA THR A 459 33.81 -8.26 1.75
C THR A 459 34.05 -8.25 0.24
N PRO A 460 32.99 -8.22 -0.58
CA PRO A 460 33.13 -8.14 -2.04
C PRO A 460 33.70 -6.80 -2.48
N THR A 461 34.21 -6.76 -3.71
CA THR A 461 34.47 -5.48 -4.40
C THR A 461 33.14 -4.80 -4.74
N LEU A 462 33.15 -3.48 -5.00
CA LEU A 462 31.91 -2.79 -5.39
C LEU A 462 31.28 -3.42 -6.65
N ASP A 463 32.09 -3.74 -7.66
CA ASP A 463 31.59 -4.32 -8.91
C ASP A 463 30.99 -5.71 -8.69
N GLU A 464 31.67 -6.57 -7.92
CA GLU A 464 31.17 -7.90 -7.53
C GLU A 464 29.87 -7.80 -6.72
N TYR A 465 29.81 -6.86 -5.79
CA TYR A 465 28.61 -6.59 -4.99
C TYR A 465 27.44 -6.14 -5.87
N LEU A 466 27.66 -5.18 -6.77
CA LEU A 466 26.59 -4.66 -7.62
C LEU A 466 26.11 -5.69 -8.65
N GLU A 467 27.00 -6.52 -9.19
CA GLU A 467 26.61 -7.59 -10.12
C GLU A 467 25.60 -8.57 -9.48
N ASN A 468 25.81 -8.94 -8.21
CA ASN A 468 24.82 -9.70 -7.43
C ASN A 468 23.63 -8.84 -6.98
N GLY A 469 23.93 -7.60 -6.57
CA GLY A 469 23.03 -6.62 -5.97
C GLY A 469 21.82 -6.27 -6.83
N VAL A 470 22.02 -6.27 -8.16
CA VAL A 470 20.96 -6.04 -9.16
C VAL A 470 19.90 -7.14 -9.12
N CYS A 471 20.24 -8.37 -8.75
CA CYS A 471 19.28 -9.46 -8.56
C CYS A 471 18.74 -9.51 -7.12
N SER A 472 19.60 -9.32 -6.11
CA SER A 472 19.24 -9.46 -4.69
C SER A 472 18.26 -8.38 -4.24
N VAL A 473 18.32 -7.17 -4.81
CA VAL A 473 17.34 -6.11 -4.51
C VAL A 473 15.96 -6.37 -5.11
N SER A 474 15.77 -7.52 -5.79
CA SER A 474 14.52 -7.99 -6.39
C SER A 474 13.96 -7.18 -7.56
N GLY A 475 14.62 -6.09 -8.01
CA GLY A 475 14.07 -5.21 -9.05
C GLY A 475 13.73 -5.93 -10.36
N ILE A 476 14.59 -6.85 -10.81
CA ILE A 476 14.33 -7.68 -12.00
C ILE A 476 13.09 -8.57 -11.81
N LEU A 477 12.95 -9.18 -10.63
CA LEU A 477 11.81 -10.02 -10.28
C LEU A 477 10.51 -9.21 -10.24
N ILE A 478 10.54 -8.00 -9.66
CA ILE A 478 9.38 -7.09 -9.60
C ILE A 478 8.96 -6.68 -11.01
N ILE A 479 9.88 -6.20 -11.84
CA ILE A 479 9.58 -5.75 -13.22
C ILE A 479 9.05 -6.92 -14.05
N GLY A 480 9.74 -8.06 -14.02
CA GLY A 480 9.35 -9.24 -14.78
C GLY A 480 7.97 -9.77 -14.39
N SER A 481 7.68 -9.82 -13.08
CA SER A 481 6.38 -10.27 -12.58
C SER A 481 5.27 -9.26 -12.85
N ALA A 482 5.54 -7.97 -12.67
CA ALA A 482 4.59 -6.89 -12.97
C ALA A 482 4.21 -6.90 -14.46
N TYR A 483 5.19 -7.06 -15.35
CA TYR A 483 4.95 -7.15 -16.79
C TYR A 483 4.11 -8.37 -17.16
N VAL A 484 4.43 -9.56 -16.65
CA VAL A 484 3.60 -10.76 -16.86
C VAL A 484 2.18 -10.56 -16.32
N SER A 485 2.02 -9.78 -15.24
CA SER A 485 0.70 -9.51 -14.65
C SER A 485 -0.10 -8.43 -15.39
N SER A 486 0.56 -7.56 -16.15
CA SER A 486 -0.06 -6.43 -16.88
C SER A 486 -0.23 -6.71 -18.37
N MET A 487 0.48 -7.71 -18.91
CA MET A 487 0.51 -8.03 -20.32
C MET A 487 -0.89 -8.35 -20.86
N LYS A 488 -1.24 -7.75 -22.00
CA LYS A 488 -2.36 -8.19 -22.83
C LYS A 488 -1.83 -9.12 -23.92
N ALA A 489 -2.67 -10.02 -24.42
CA ALA A 489 -2.28 -10.99 -25.45
C ALA A 489 -1.78 -10.29 -26.73
N ASP A 490 -0.48 -10.02 -26.81
CA ASP A 490 0.21 -9.61 -28.03
C ASP A 490 1.34 -10.62 -28.32
N PRO A 491 1.20 -11.43 -29.38
CA PRO A 491 2.20 -12.40 -29.75
C PRO A 491 3.58 -11.80 -30.09
N SER A 492 3.63 -10.54 -30.50
CA SER A 492 4.84 -9.85 -30.98
C SER A 492 5.78 -9.36 -29.87
N ASN A 493 5.29 -9.29 -28.62
CA ASN A 493 6.04 -8.82 -27.45
C ASN A 493 6.85 -9.93 -26.77
N ASP A 494 7.67 -10.65 -27.53
CA ASP A 494 8.52 -11.76 -27.06
C ASP A 494 9.85 -11.28 -26.45
N ILE A 495 9.79 -10.27 -25.57
CA ILE A 495 10.96 -9.79 -24.82
C ILE A 495 11.26 -10.67 -23.60
N VAL A 496 10.30 -11.49 -23.17
CA VAL A 496 10.39 -12.36 -22.00
C VAL A 496 10.65 -13.80 -22.46
N LYS A 497 11.88 -14.08 -22.89
CA LYS A 497 12.28 -15.40 -23.40
C LYS A 497 12.81 -16.34 -22.32
N SER A 498 13.58 -15.79 -21.37
CA SER A 498 14.24 -16.54 -20.32
C SER A 498 14.58 -15.62 -19.15
N SER A 499 14.60 -16.15 -17.92
CA SER A 499 15.03 -15.39 -16.74
C SER A 499 16.51 -15.00 -16.76
N SER A 500 17.32 -15.69 -17.59
CA SER A 500 18.75 -15.38 -17.78
C SER A 500 18.99 -14.25 -18.78
N ASP A 501 18.03 -13.93 -19.64
CA ASP A 501 18.12 -12.86 -20.64
C ASP A 501 17.47 -11.60 -20.08
N ILE A 502 18.17 -10.95 -19.15
CA ILE A 502 17.64 -9.81 -18.40
C ILE A 502 17.72 -8.55 -19.28
N PRO A 503 16.57 -7.89 -19.58
CA PRO A 503 16.55 -6.63 -20.32
C PRO A 503 17.41 -5.53 -19.68
N GLU A 504 18.12 -4.75 -20.49
CA GLU A 504 19.04 -3.71 -20.01
C GLU A 504 18.32 -2.67 -19.13
N ILE A 505 17.15 -2.17 -19.56
CA ILE A 505 16.34 -1.27 -18.74
C ILE A 505 15.99 -1.83 -17.36
N ALA A 506 15.75 -3.15 -17.25
CA ALA A 506 15.47 -3.78 -15.97
C ALA A 506 16.72 -3.82 -15.08
N LYS A 507 17.91 -4.04 -15.67
CA LYS A 507 19.19 -3.93 -14.95
C LYS A 507 19.41 -2.50 -14.44
N TRP A 508 19.19 -1.48 -15.27
CA TRP A 508 19.39 -0.09 -14.87
C TRP A 508 18.40 0.34 -13.79
N SER A 509 17.12 0.00 -13.95
CA SER A 509 16.11 0.26 -12.92
C SER A 509 16.42 -0.45 -11.60
N SER A 510 16.85 -1.72 -11.66
CA SER A 510 17.25 -2.46 -10.46
C SER A 510 18.55 -1.92 -9.82
N THR A 511 19.48 -1.41 -10.63
CA THR A 511 20.68 -0.71 -10.14
C THR A 511 20.31 0.57 -9.38
N ILE A 512 19.38 1.36 -9.93
CA ILE A 512 18.85 2.56 -9.26
C ILE A 512 18.21 2.18 -7.93
N LEU A 513 17.39 1.12 -7.92
CA LEU A 513 16.80 0.57 -6.71
C LEU A 513 17.85 0.19 -5.66
N ARG A 514 18.83 -0.66 -6.01
CA ARG A 514 19.93 -1.09 -5.12
C ARG A 514 20.69 0.09 -4.54
N LEU A 515 21.10 1.04 -5.36
CA LEU A 515 21.94 2.14 -4.89
C LEU A 515 21.19 3.10 -3.96
N TRP A 516 19.91 3.37 -4.22
CA TRP A 516 19.10 4.17 -3.31
C TRP A 516 18.77 3.43 -2.03
N ASP A 517 18.41 2.16 -2.11
CA ASP A 517 18.20 1.27 -0.96
C ASP A 517 19.42 1.32 -0.03
N ASP A 518 20.61 1.02 -0.54
CA ASP A 518 21.85 1.07 0.23
C ASP A 518 22.14 2.46 0.85
N LEU A 519 21.83 3.54 0.14
CA LEU A 519 21.96 4.91 0.65
C LEU A 519 21.01 5.17 1.84
N GLY A 520 19.79 4.64 1.78
CA GLY A 520 18.75 4.82 2.79
C GLY A 520 18.81 3.84 3.97
N THR A 521 19.35 2.63 3.78
CA THR A 521 19.24 1.53 4.77
C THR A 521 20.57 1.14 5.42
N SER A 522 21.71 1.43 4.78
CA SER A 522 23.03 0.91 5.21
C SER A 522 23.37 1.15 6.68
N THR A 523 22.97 2.29 7.24
CA THR A 523 23.28 2.61 8.65
C THR A 523 22.58 1.64 9.60
N ASP A 524 21.30 1.35 9.35
CA ASP A 524 20.50 0.49 10.22
C ASP A 524 20.84 -1.00 9.99
N GLU A 525 21.09 -1.40 8.75
CA GLU A 525 21.48 -2.78 8.39
C GLU A 525 22.82 -3.17 9.01
N ILE A 526 23.83 -2.30 8.93
CA ILE A 526 25.14 -2.54 9.56
C ILE A 526 25.00 -2.66 11.08
N SER A 527 24.17 -1.81 11.69
CA SER A 527 23.95 -1.84 13.14
C SER A 527 23.34 -3.16 13.63
N ARG A 528 22.58 -3.85 12.76
CA ARG A 528 21.90 -5.12 13.03
C ARG A 528 22.72 -6.35 12.59
N GLY A 529 23.82 -6.12 11.87
CA GLY A 529 24.79 -7.14 11.45
C GLY A 529 24.38 -7.78 10.13
N ASP A 530 24.62 -7.07 9.04
CA ASP A 530 24.39 -7.51 7.65
C ASP A 530 25.69 -7.39 6.81
N VAL A 531 25.66 -7.86 5.56
CA VAL A 531 26.78 -7.74 4.61
C VAL A 531 27.13 -6.26 4.36
N HIS A 532 28.39 -5.99 4.05
CA HIS A 532 28.80 -4.68 3.57
C HIS A 532 28.01 -4.33 2.31
N LYS A 533 27.33 -3.19 2.32
CA LYS A 533 26.57 -2.65 1.18
C LYS A 533 27.50 -1.86 0.25
N SER A 534 26.96 -1.25 -0.82
CA SER A 534 27.76 -0.53 -1.82
C SER A 534 28.71 0.52 -1.23
N ILE A 535 28.24 1.33 -0.27
CA ILE A 535 29.03 2.37 0.39
C ILE A 535 30.27 1.76 1.06
N GLN A 536 30.10 0.68 1.82
CA GLN A 536 31.20 0.09 2.57
C GLN A 536 32.13 -0.73 1.68
N CYS A 537 31.61 -1.40 0.65
CA CYS A 537 32.44 -2.07 -0.35
C CYS A 537 33.38 -1.07 -1.03
N TYR A 538 32.85 0.10 -1.41
CA TYR A 538 33.65 1.17 -2.01
C TYR A 538 34.68 1.75 -1.03
N MET A 539 34.29 2.06 0.21
CA MET A 539 35.20 2.56 1.24
C MET A 539 36.33 1.57 1.53
N SER A 540 36.01 0.28 1.61
CA SER A 540 36.99 -0.77 1.89
C SER A 540 37.99 -0.95 0.75
N ALA A 541 37.54 -0.85 -0.50
CA ALA A 541 38.39 -1.00 -1.68
C ALA A 541 39.29 0.23 -1.94
N THR A 542 38.82 1.44 -1.61
CA THR A 542 39.49 2.70 -2.00
C THR A 542 40.12 3.47 -0.84
N GLY A 543 39.71 3.21 0.40
CA GLY A 543 40.05 4.03 1.56
C GLY A 543 39.33 5.38 1.61
N ALA A 544 38.30 5.59 0.79
CA ALA A 544 37.53 6.84 0.75
C ALA A 544 36.69 7.07 2.02
N SER A 545 36.39 8.33 2.31
CA SER A 545 35.43 8.72 3.35
C SER A 545 33.99 8.35 2.97
N LYS A 546 33.09 8.24 3.96
CA LYS A 546 31.66 7.93 3.75
C LYS A 546 31.00 8.92 2.79
N GLU A 547 31.29 10.21 2.91
CA GLU A 547 30.71 11.28 2.09
C GLU A 547 31.09 11.13 0.61
N VAL A 548 32.37 10.83 0.35
CA VAL A 548 32.89 10.55 -1.00
C VAL A 548 32.25 9.28 -1.58
N ALA A 549 32.09 8.22 -0.77
CA ALA A 549 31.42 7.00 -1.18
C ALA A 549 29.94 7.23 -1.51
N GLN A 550 29.21 7.98 -0.68
CA GLN A 550 27.81 8.35 -0.93
C GLN A 550 27.67 9.19 -2.21
N GLN A 551 28.58 10.14 -2.45
CA GLN A 551 28.58 10.92 -3.68
C GLN A 551 28.88 10.03 -4.90
N HIS A 552 29.77 9.05 -4.77
CA HIS A 552 30.02 8.09 -5.84
C HIS A 552 28.76 7.28 -6.18
N MET A 553 27.99 6.81 -5.19
CA MET A 553 26.72 6.10 -5.45
C MET A 553 25.69 7.00 -6.15
N LYS A 554 25.60 8.27 -5.77
CA LYS A 554 24.73 9.25 -6.45
C LYS A 554 25.13 9.44 -7.91
N ASN A 555 26.43 9.50 -8.20
CA ASN A 555 26.90 9.57 -9.58
C ASN A 555 26.56 8.28 -10.37
N LEU A 556 26.67 7.10 -9.76
CA LEU A 556 26.26 5.85 -10.40
C LEU A 556 24.74 5.80 -10.67
N ILE A 557 23.93 6.35 -9.78
CA ILE A 557 22.48 6.52 -9.98
C ILE A 557 22.21 7.43 -11.19
N ASP A 558 22.91 8.57 -11.29
CA ASP A 558 22.80 9.49 -12.42
C ASP A 558 23.13 8.79 -13.76
N GLU A 559 24.20 8.01 -13.80
CA GLU A 559 24.60 7.25 -14.99
C GLU A 559 23.60 6.13 -15.33
N ALA A 560 23.04 5.45 -14.33
CA ALA A 560 21.99 4.45 -14.55
C ALA A 560 20.70 5.09 -15.11
N TRP A 561 20.35 6.30 -14.67
CA TRP A 561 19.23 7.07 -15.23
C TRP A 561 19.46 7.48 -16.68
N LYS A 562 20.66 7.94 -17.04
CA LYS A 562 21.04 8.26 -18.43
C LYS A 562 20.81 7.06 -19.36
N LYS A 563 21.20 5.87 -18.90
CA LYS A 563 21.00 4.61 -19.65
C LYS A 563 19.54 4.20 -19.73
N ALA A 564 18.80 4.26 -18.62
CA ALA A 564 17.37 3.95 -18.60
C ALA A 564 16.54 4.90 -19.48
N ASN A 565 16.91 6.18 -19.55
CA ASN A 565 16.24 7.18 -20.40
C ASN A 565 16.35 6.86 -21.89
N LYS A 566 17.39 6.15 -22.33
CA LYS A 566 17.55 5.77 -23.75
C LYS A 566 16.42 4.86 -24.21
N ASP A 567 15.98 3.95 -23.34
CA ASP A 567 14.94 2.97 -23.63
C ASP A 567 13.51 3.59 -23.56
N LEU A 568 13.38 4.83 -23.09
CA LEU A 568 12.14 5.62 -23.12
C LEU A 568 11.81 6.14 -24.53
N ILE A 569 12.83 6.35 -25.37
CA ILE A 569 12.69 6.96 -26.69
C ILE A 569 11.99 5.98 -27.66
N VAL A 570 11.03 6.51 -28.43
CA VAL A 570 10.28 5.77 -29.46
C VAL A 570 11.26 5.15 -30.46
N GLY A 571 11.09 3.85 -30.69
CA GLY A 571 12.05 3.03 -31.44
C GLY A 571 12.91 2.12 -30.55
N SER A 572 12.73 2.18 -29.23
CA SER A 572 13.20 1.14 -28.31
C SER A 572 12.67 -0.24 -28.72
N HIS A 573 13.49 -1.26 -28.50
CA HIS A 573 13.12 -2.66 -28.76
C HIS A 573 12.14 -3.20 -27.70
N PHE A 574 11.90 -2.45 -26.62
CA PHE A 574 11.02 -2.84 -25.53
C PHE A 574 9.59 -2.28 -25.71
N PRO A 575 8.56 -3.06 -25.36
CA PRO A 575 7.19 -2.56 -25.32
C PRO A 575 7.06 -1.41 -24.31
N ARG A 576 6.23 -0.42 -24.62
CA ARG A 576 6.06 0.76 -23.77
C ARG A 576 5.66 0.41 -22.34
N ASP A 577 4.74 -0.54 -22.16
CA ASP A 577 4.32 -1.02 -20.84
C ASP A 577 5.50 -1.56 -20.01
N TYR A 578 6.47 -2.26 -20.63
CA TYR A 578 7.65 -2.76 -19.93
C TYR A 578 8.55 -1.61 -19.46
N VAL A 579 8.74 -0.62 -20.33
CA VAL A 579 9.52 0.59 -20.04
C VAL A 579 8.88 1.38 -18.90
N ASP A 580 7.56 1.61 -18.95
CA ASP A 580 6.83 2.35 -17.93
C ASP A 580 6.86 1.64 -16.57
N ILE A 581 6.79 0.30 -16.53
CA ILE A 581 6.96 -0.49 -15.30
C ILE A 581 8.37 -0.32 -14.73
N ALA A 582 9.40 -0.45 -15.57
CA ALA A 582 10.79 -0.34 -15.14
C ALA A 582 11.10 1.08 -14.62
N LEU A 583 10.67 2.13 -15.32
CA LEU A 583 10.82 3.50 -14.83
C LEU A 583 9.95 3.79 -13.61
N GLY A 584 8.76 3.16 -13.53
CA GLY A 584 7.88 3.23 -12.36
C GLY A 584 8.58 2.75 -11.09
N LEU A 585 9.31 1.62 -11.17
CA LEU A 585 10.13 1.10 -10.07
C LEU A 585 11.24 2.09 -9.67
N ALA A 586 12.00 2.59 -10.65
CA ALA A 586 13.09 3.54 -10.40
C ALA A 586 12.59 4.83 -9.72
N ARG A 587 11.40 5.32 -10.09
CA ARG A 587 10.79 6.54 -9.53
C ARG A 587 10.36 6.38 -8.08
N ILE A 588 9.60 5.32 -7.78
CA ILE A 588 9.08 5.12 -6.41
C ILE A 588 10.19 4.76 -5.42
N THR A 589 11.32 4.24 -5.89
CA THR A 589 12.54 4.04 -5.08
C THR A 589 12.96 5.32 -4.38
N TYR A 590 12.98 6.47 -5.08
CA TYR A 590 13.39 7.74 -4.49
C TYR A 590 12.48 8.16 -3.33
N PHE A 591 11.18 7.87 -3.42
CA PHE A 591 10.27 8.16 -2.31
C PHE A 591 10.64 7.39 -1.05
N PHE A 592 10.96 6.10 -1.18
CA PHE A 592 11.27 5.23 -0.04
C PHE A 592 12.65 5.49 0.56
N TYR A 593 13.65 5.77 -0.29
CA TYR A 593 15.06 5.77 0.14
C TYR A 593 15.87 7.01 -0.27
N GLY A 594 15.27 7.94 -1.04
CA GLY A 594 15.95 9.16 -1.50
C GLY A 594 16.33 10.14 -0.39
N GLY A 595 15.73 9.98 0.80
CA GLY A 595 16.07 10.76 1.99
C GLY A 595 17.07 10.05 2.90
N GLU A 596 17.28 10.59 4.10
CA GLU A 596 18.15 9.98 5.14
C GLU A 596 17.44 8.87 5.94
N GLU A 597 16.22 8.48 5.56
CA GLU A 597 15.38 7.54 6.32
C GLU A 597 14.90 6.39 5.44
N ASP A 598 14.95 5.17 5.99
CA ASP A 598 14.27 4.00 5.43
C ASP A 598 12.76 4.07 5.70
N LYS A 599 12.01 4.54 4.69
CA LYS A 599 10.55 4.63 4.75
C LYS A 599 9.85 3.33 4.37
N PHE A 600 10.57 2.25 4.04
CA PHE A 600 9.97 0.96 3.73
C PHE A 600 10.07 0.01 4.93
N GLY A 601 11.28 -0.24 5.44
CA GLY A 601 11.51 -1.14 6.58
C GLY A 601 11.10 -0.51 7.91
N THR A 602 11.37 0.78 8.11
CA THR A 602 11.03 1.51 9.36
C THR A 602 10.15 2.74 9.11
N PRO A 603 8.96 2.58 8.53
CA PRO A 603 8.13 3.71 8.16
C PRO A 603 7.70 4.46 9.43
N LYS A 604 7.89 5.78 9.44
CA LYS A 604 7.48 6.67 10.54
C LYS A 604 6.17 7.36 10.17
N PHE A 605 5.29 7.59 11.14
CA PHE A 605 4.14 8.48 10.94
C PHE A 605 4.64 9.85 10.46
N PRO A 606 4.08 10.41 9.38
CA PRO A 606 4.48 11.74 8.94
C PRO A 606 4.26 12.74 10.07
N ARG A 607 5.33 13.37 10.54
CA ARG A 607 5.20 14.56 11.38
C ARG A 607 4.57 15.65 10.51
N PRO A 608 3.54 16.38 10.98
CA PRO A 608 3.01 17.52 10.23
C PRO A 608 4.15 18.45 9.86
N SER A 609 4.22 18.89 8.59
CA SER A 609 5.30 19.74 8.11
C SER A 609 5.40 21.03 8.95
N ARG A 610 6.59 21.61 9.10
CA ARG A 610 6.75 22.91 9.78
C ARG A 610 5.86 24.00 9.17
N ARG A 611 5.56 23.91 7.87
CA ARG A 611 4.61 24.78 7.16
C ARG A 611 3.16 24.57 7.60
N SER A 612 2.70 23.33 7.79
CA SER A 612 1.36 23.08 8.33
C SER A 612 1.23 23.55 9.79
N SER A 613 2.35 23.65 10.52
CA SER A 613 2.40 24.19 11.88
C SER A 613 2.24 25.71 11.89
N GLN A 614 2.84 26.42 10.93
CA GLN A 614 2.67 27.86 10.75
C GLN A 614 1.29 28.21 10.19
N GLN A 615 0.79 27.45 9.21
CA GLN A 615 -0.57 27.62 8.68
C GLN A 615 -1.64 27.27 9.72
N ARG A 616 -1.41 26.26 10.58
CA ARG A 616 -2.26 26.03 11.76
C ARG A 616 -2.21 27.21 12.73
N LYS A 617 -1.03 27.75 13.04
CA LYS A 617 -0.92 28.94 13.90
C LYS A 617 -1.58 30.19 13.32
N GLN A 618 -1.55 30.34 11.99
CA GLN A 618 -2.18 31.46 11.29
C GLN A 618 -3.70 31.28 11.21
N ALA A 619 -4.18 30.05 10.95
CA ALA A 619 -5.59 29.69 11.02
C ALA A 619 -6.14 29.71 12.48
N GLU A 620 -5.29 29.44 13.48
CA GLU A 620 -5.59 29.56 14.92
C GLU A 620 -5.55 31.02 15.40
N GLN A 621 -4.86 31.92 14.68
CA GLN A 621 -4.89 33.36 14.92
C GLN A 621 -6.10 34.04 14.25
N GLU A 622 -6.56 33.53 13.10
CA GLU A 622 -7.76 34.03 12.41
C GLU A 622 -9.07 33.43 12.96
N LYS A 623 -9.02 32.26 13.59
CA LYS A 623 -10.13 31.71 14.40
C LYS A 623 -9.99 32.16 15.84
N GLY A 624 -10.65 33.26 16.19
CA GLY A 624 -10.83 33.66 17.58
C GLY A 624 -11.35 32.49 18.44
N LEU A 625 -10.48 32.02 19.33
CA LEU A 625 -10.76 31.34 20.61
C LEU A 625 -11.61 30.05 20.56
N VAL A 626 -10.99 28.89 20.30
CA VAL A 626 -11.08 27.70 21.17
C VAL A 626 -9.78 26.88 21.03
N ILE A 627 -8.88 27.04 21.99
CA ILE A 627 -7.71 26.17 22.16
C ILE A 627 -8.20 24.87 22.82
N ILE A 628 -8.17 23.72 22.12
CA ILE A 628 -8.15 22.41 22.78
C ILE A 628 -6.69 21.96 22.85
N THR A 629 -5.96 22.54 23.81
CA THR A 629 -4.89 21.78 24.46
C THR A 629 -5.59 20.70 25.28
N GLU A 630 -5.13 19.45 25.26
CA GLU A 630 -5.57 18.40 26.20
C GLU A 630 -5.46 18.98 27.62
N MET A 631 -6.58 19.44 28.19
CA MET A 631 -6.60 20.00 29.54
C MET A 631 -6.39 18.85 30.52
N ALA A 632 -5.51 19.04 31.50
CA ALA A 632 -5.38 18.16 32.65
C ALA A 632 -6.77 17.93 33.27
N VAL A 633 -7.12 16.68 33.52
CA VAL A 633 -8.46 16.30 33.99
C VAL A 633 -8.53 16.61 35.48
N THR A 634 -9.40 17.54 35.89
CA THR A 634 -9.66 17.82 37.30
C THR A 634 -10.92 17.10 37.76
N LEU A 635 -10.78 16.19 38.73
CA LEU A 635 -11.88 15.46 39.37
C LEU A 635 -12.03 15.93 40.82
N SER A 636 -13.08 16.69 41.11
CA SER A 636 -13.33 17.23 42.46
C SER A 636 -14.41 16.44 43.19
N ASN A 637 -14.33 16.39 44.53
CA ASN A 637 -15.37 15.87 45.42
C ASN A 637 -15.67 14.36 45.32
N LEU A 638 -14.67 13.51 45.04
CA LEU A 638 -14.83 12.06 44.93
C LEU A 638 -15.29 11.34 46.21
N ASN A 639 -15.36 12.05 47.34
CA ASN A 639 -15.92 11.57 48.61
C ASN A 639 -17.42 11.88 48.78
N LEU A 640 -18.03 12.60 47.84
CA LEU A 640 -19.46 12.91 47.81
C LEU A 640 -20.13 12.18 46.65
N ASP A 641 -21.40 11.84 46.82
CA ASP A 641 -22.22 11.15 45.81
C ASP A 641 -22.26 11.93 44.48
N SER A 642 -22.23 13.26 44.55
CA SER A 642 -22.15 14.14 43.37
C SER A 642 -20.83 14.05 42.60
N GLY A 643 -19.70 13.77 43.27
CA GLY A 643 -18.41 13.55 42.62
C GLY A 643 -18.31 12.16 42.01
N ILE A 644 -18.86 11.14 42.68
CA ILE A 644 -18.93 9.77 42.15
C ILE A 644 -19.81 9.73 40.90
N LYS A 645 -20.94 10.45 40.88
CA LYS A 645 -21.80 10.56 39.69
C LYS A 645 -21.07 11.20 38.50
N LYS A 646 -20.30 12.26 38.73
CA LYS A 646 -19.47 12.89 37.67
C LYS A 646 -18.39 11.95 37.15
N LEU A 647 -17.78 11.16 38.04
CA LEU A 647 -16.82 10.14 37.64
C LEU A 647 -17.48 9.02 36.82
N ASP A 648 -18.72 8.63 37.14
CA ASP A 648 -19.49 7.63 36.40
C ASP A 648 -19.80 8.09 34.98
N GLU A 649 -20.26 9.34 34.84
CA GLU A 649 -20.49 9.97 33.53
C GLU A 649 -19.19 10.12 32.75
N TYR A 650 -18.07 10.46 33.42
CA TYR A 650 -16.76 10.58 32.78
C TYR A 650 -16.23 9.23 32.25
N LEU A 651 -16.48 8.13 32.97
CA LEU A 651 -16.07 6.77 32.61
C LEU A 651 -17.06 6.06 31.68
N LEU A 652 -18.17 6.70 31.29
CA LEU A 652 -19.14 6.13 30.36
C LEU A 652 -18.51 5.82 28.99
N SER A 653 -17.67 6.72 28.48
CA SER A 653 -16.99 6.58 27.18
C SER A 653 -15.52 6.17 27.31
N ARG A 654 -15.04 5.85 28.52
CA ARG A 654 -13.61 5.62 28.81
C ARG A 654 -13.37 4.36 29.61
N SER A 655 -12.28 3.67 29.30
CA SER A 655 -11.86 2.47 30.04
C SER A 655 -10.94 2.78 31.23
N TYR A 656 -10.24 3.92 31.18
CA TYR A 656 -9.27 4.40 32.17
C TYR A 656 -9.35 5.93 32.31
N ILE A 657 -8.77 6.49 33.37
CA ILE A 657 -8.80 7.94 33.66
C ILE A 657 -8.08 8.74 32.57
N THR A 658 -6.93 8.23 32.11
CA THR A 658 -6.20 8.74 30.95
C THR A 658 -5.70 7.60 30.07
N GLY A 659 -5.76 7.79 28.75
CA GLY A 659 -5.29 6.81 27.76
C GLY A 659 -6.15 5.55 27.63
N TYR A 660 -5.56 4.51 27.05
CA TYR A 660 -6.22 3.23 26.72
C TYR A 660 -5.72 2.04 27.56
N GLN A 661 -4.82 2.28 28.52
CA GLN A 661 -4.28 1.29 29.46
C GLN A 661 -4.27 1.85 30.88
N ALA A 662 -4.27 1.00 31.90
CA ALA A 662 -4.21 1.43 33.30
C ALA A 662 -2.94 2.24 33.56
N SER A 663 -3.10 3.42 34.18
CA SER A 663 -2.02 4.39 34.38
C SER A 663 -1.88 4.84 35.83
N LYS A 664 -0.85 5.63 36.13
CA LYS A 664 -0.69 6.31 37.43
C LYS A 664 -1.88 7.22 37.78
N ASP A 665 -2.57 7.78 36.79
CA ASP A 665 -3.76 8.60 37.02
C ASP A 665 -4.94 7.76 37.55
N ASP A 666 -5.08 6.51 37.06
CA ASP A 666 -6.08 5.57 37.58
C ASP A 666 -5.80 5.20 39.04
N LEU A 667 -4.53 5.03 39.42
CA LEU A 667 -4.15 4.76 40.81
C LEU A 667 -4.46 5.94 41.72
N LEU A 668 -4.20 7.17 41.25
CA LEU A 668 -4.50 8.39 42.01
C LEU A 668 -6.00 8.51 42.29
N VAL A 669 -6.85 8.37 41.27
CA VAL A 669 -8.32 8.42 41.42
C VAL A 669 -8.82 7.23 42.24
N TYR A 670 -8.25 6.03 42.05
CA TYR A 670 -8.61 4.82 42.81
C TYR A 670 -8.31 5.00 44.31
N SER A 671 -7.17 5.60 44.64
CA SER A 671 -6.78 5.89 46.04
C SER A 671 -7.60 7.01 46.69
N ALA A 672 -8.17 7.92 45.88
CA ALA A 672 -8.99 9.02 46.36
C ALA A 672 -10.44 8.62 46.70
N LEU A 673 -10.89 7.44 46.26
CA LEU A 673 -12.18 6.88 46.64
C LEU A 673 -12.09 6.26 48.04
N SER A 674 -12.76 6.88 49.01
CA SER A 674 -12.75 6.43 50.41
C SER A 674 -13.59 5.17 50.67
N GLN A 675 -14.50 4.80 49.76
CA GLN A 675 -15.35 3.62 49.84
C GLN A 675 -15.50 2.95 48.47
N VAL A 676 -15.82 1.65 48.47
CA VAL A 676 -16.16 0.92 47.24
C VAL A 676 -17.40 1.57 46.61
N PRO A 677 -17.35 1.99 45.34
CA PRO A 677 -18.48 2.60 44.65
C PRO A 677 -19.73 1.71 44.67
N SER A 678 -20.90 2.31 44.88
CA SER A 678 -22.18 1.61 44.81
C SER A 678 -22.41 1.02 43.42
N ALA A 679 -23.01 -0.18 43.35
CA ALA A 679 -23.38 -0.84 42.09
C ALA A 679 -24.38 -0.04 41.23
N GLU A 680 -24.99 1.01 41.80
CA GLU A 680 -25.81 1.99 41.08
C GLU A 680 -25.00 2.81 40.07
N TYR A 681 -23.70 3.05 40.34
CA TYR A 681 -22.75 3.69 39.43
C TYR A 681 -21.99 2.63 38.64
N VAL A 682 -22.60 2.17 37.55
CA VAL A 682 -22.15 1.00 36.77
C VAL A 682 -20.75 1.18 36.19
N ASN A 683 -20.41 2.38 35.71
CA ASN A 683 -19.15 2.65 35.01
C ASN A 683 -17.99 2.79 36.00
N VAL A 684 -18.19 3.52 37.12
CA VAL A 684 -17.18 3.61 38.19
C VAL A 684 -16.99 2.26 38.86
N SER A 685 -18.07 1.51 39.13
CA SER A 685 -17.99 0.18 39.74
C SER A 685 -17.24 -0.82 38.84
N ARG A 686 -17.51 -0.79 37.53
CA ARG A 686 -16.76 -1.61 36.55
C ARG A 686 -15.28 -1.26 36.57
N TRP A 687 -14.94 0.02 36.47
CA TRP A 687 -13.57 0.51 36.46
C TRP A 687 -12.84 0.19 37.77
N TYR A 688 -13.47 0.44 38.93
CA TYR A 688 -12.91 0.18 40.26
C TYR A 688 -12.58 -1.31 40.46
N ASN A 689 -13.48 -2.20 40.08
CA ASN A 689 -13.25 -3.65 40.15
C ASN A 689 -12.12 -4.11 39.22
N HIS A 690 -12.03 -3.50 38.03
CA HIS A 690 -10.97 -3.79 37.06
C HIS A 690 -9.59 -3.35 37.57
N ILE A 691 -9.46 -2.14 38.11
CA ILE A 691 -8.22 -1.65 38.73
C ILE A 691 -7.85 -2.50 39.95
N THR A 692 -8.83 -2.90 40.77
CA THR A 692 -8.62 -3.81 41.91
C THR A 692 -8.05 -5.15 41.47
N ALA A 693 -8.54 -5.71 40.36
CA ALA A 693 -8.04 -6.98 39.80
C ALA A 693 -6.62 -6.83 39.24
N LEU A 694 -6.33 -5.75 38.52
CA LEU A 694 -4.99 -5.46 37.98
C LEU A 694 -3.94 -5.29 39.08
N LEU A 695 -4.29 -4.62 40.17
CA LEU A 695 -3.42 -4.49 41.35
C LEU A 695 -3.08 -5.83 42.01
N ARG A 696 -3.91 -6.87 41.85
CA ARG A 696 -3.65 -8.21 42.40
C ARG A 696 -2.81 -9.11 41.49
N ILE A 697 -2.81 -8.87 40.19
CA ILE A 697 -2.25 -9.81 39.19
C ILE A 697 -0.93 -9.32 38.60
N SER A 698 -0.85 -8.04 38.23
CA SER A 698 0.25 -7.54 37.37
C SER A 698 0.81 -6.18 37.78
N GLY A 699 0.15 -5.46 38.69
CA GLY A 699 0.47 -4.06 38.98
C GLY A 699 0.08 -3.12 37.82
N VAL A 700 0.15 -1.82 38.06
CA VAL A 700 -0.14 -0.76 37.07
C VAL A 700 1.15 0.03 36.82
N SER A 701 1.66 0.01 35.59
CA SER A 701 2.95 0.63 35.21
C SER A 701 2.84 1.74 34.15
N GLY A 702 1.64 2.03 33.62
CA GLY A 702 1.44 3.06 32.61
C GLY A 702 1.68 4.49 33.14
N GLU A 703 2.37 5.32 32.37
CA GLU A 703 2.50 6.75 32.68
C GLU A 703 1.19 7.49 32.39
N GLY A 704 0.73 8.29 33.36
CA GLY A 704 -0.46 9.11 33.24
C GLY A 704 -0.19 10.43 32.50
N LYS A 705 -1.24 11.07 31.99
CA LYS A 705 -1.18 12.38 31.33
C LYS A 705 -1.45 13.56 32.29
N GLY A 706 -1.65 13.27 33.58
CA GLY A 706 -1.83 14.27 34.64
C GLY A 706 -3.31 14.46 34.99
N VAL A 707 -3.75 13.78 36.05
CA VAL A 707 -5.04 14.02 36.71
C VAL A 707 -4.86 14.87 37.97
N ASN A 708 -5.76 15.82 38.23
CA ASN A 708 -5.79 16.61 39.45
C ASN A 708 -7.04 16.24 40.27
N VAL A 709 -6.87 15.85 41.54
CA VAL A 709 -8.00 15.43 42.40
C VAL A 709 -8.18 16.46 43.52
N GLU A 710 -9.29 17.19 43.49
CA GLU A 710 -9.61 18.22 44.48
C GLU A 710 -10.55 17.69 45.58
N LEU A 711 -10.12 17.77 46.83
CA LEU A 711 -10.89 17.43 48.02
C LEU A 711 -11.42 18.72 48.67
N ALA A 712 -12.73 18.94 48.70
CA ALA A 712 -13.27 20.19 49.26
C ALA A 712 -13.22 20.25 50.80
N SER A 713 -12.74 21.40 51.30
CA SER A 713 -13.07 21.97 52.61
C SER A 713 -14.19 23.03 52.46
N VAL A 714 -14.99 23.22 53.51
CA VAL A 714 -16.31 23.88 53.55
C VAL A 714 -16.29 25.43 53.46
N ALA A 715 -17.34 26.00 52.81
CA ALA A 715 -17.87 27.40 52.78
C ALA A 715 -17.03 28.48 52.04
N GLU A 716 -17.57 29.49 51.32
CA GLU A 716 -18.75 30.35 51.50
C GLU A 716 -19.15 31.07 50.15
N ALA A 717 -20.30 31.76 50.08
CA ALA A 717 -20.97 32.29 48.87
C ALA A 717 -20.70 33.81 48.57
N PRO A 718 -21.51 34.56 47.77
CA PRO A 718 -21.38 34.82 46.32
C PRO A 718 -21.33 36.33 45.89
N SER A 719 -20.96 36.67 44.64
CA SER A 719 -21.39 37.95 44.00
C SER A 719 -21.38 38.00 42.45
N SER A 720 -22.59 38.26 41.92
CA SER A 720 -23.13 38.81 40.64
C SER A 720 -22.33 39.93 39.89
N PRO A 721 -22.77 40.53 38.74
CA PRO A 721 -23.12 39.99 37.38
C PRO A 721 -22.71 40.88 36.14
N ALA A 722 -22.97 40.36 34.91
CA ALA A 722 -23.39 41.05 33.65
C ALA A 722 -22.36 41.93 32.85
N PRO A 723 -22.58 42.28 31.55
CA PRO A 723 -23.80 42.18 30.72
C PRO A 723 -23.65 41.69 29.26
N ALA A 724 -24.82 41.59 28.60
CA ALA A 724 -25.08 41.21 27.21
C ALA A 724 -25.16 42.41 26.25
N GLU A 725 -24.88 42.19 24.95
CA GLU A 725 -25.27 43.06 23.81
C GLU A 725 -25.50 42.17 22.57
N THR A 726 -26.74 41.98 22.10
CA THR A 726 -27.55 42.67 21.05
C THR A 726 -27.48 42.02 19.64
N LYS A 727 -28.65 41.59 19.14
CA LYS A 727 -28.94 41.08 17.77
C LYS A 727 -29.40 42.25 16.88
N ALA A 728 -28.97 42.35 15.61
CA ALA A 728 -29.68 41.98 14.35
C ALA A 728 -29.27 43.01 13.24
N PRO A 729 -29.59 42.88 11.92
CA PRO A 729 -30.28 41.82 11.17
C PRO A 729 -29.56 41.36 9.86
N ALA A 730 -30.23 40.45 9.15
CA ALA A 730 -29.85 39.75 7.92
C ALA A 730 -29.86 40.57 6.63
N ALA A 731 -29.10 40.10 5.63
CA ALA A 731 -29.33 40.30 4.20
C ALA A 731 -29.06 38.96 3.47
N GLU A 732 -29.99 38.60 2.59
CA GLU A 732 -29.95 37.48 1.66
C GLU A 732 -29.04 37.82 0.47
N ASP A 733 -28.21 36.89 0.01
CA ASP A 733 -28.13 36.49 -1.41
C ASP A 733 -27.04 35.42 -1.66
N ASP A 734 -27.45 34.48 -2.51
CA ASP A 734 -26.75 33.54 -3.38
C ASP A 734 -25.97 32.33 -2.81
N ASP A 735 -26.51 31.17 -3.21
CA ASP A 735 -26.03 29.80 -3.05
C ASP A 735 -24.66 29.57 -3.72
N ASP A 736 -23.61 29.42 -2.91
CA ASP A 736 -22.39 28.70 -3.29
C ASP A 736 -22.36 27.38 -2.49
N ASP A 737 -22.80 26.28 -3.14
CA ASP A 737 -22.58 24.92 -2.66
C ASP A 737 -21.09 24.59 -2.74
N ASP A 738 -20.33 25.00 -1.71
CA ASP A 738 -18.96 24.55 -1.44
C ASP A 738 -18.96 23.04 -1.13
N LEU A 739 -19.01 22.24 -2.20
CA LEU A 739 -18.78 20.80 -2.13
C LEU A 739 -17.31 20.56 -1.77
N ASP A 740 -17.07 20.27 -0.48
CA ASP A 740 -15.77 19.83 -0.01
C ASP A 740 -15.38 18.48 -0.66
N LEU A 741 -14.60 18.60 -1.72
CA LEU A 741 -14.06 17.51 -2.52
C LEU A 741 -12.86 16.79 -1.86
N PHE A 742 -12.40 17.20 -0.67
CA PHE A 742 -11.33 16.51 0.06
C PHE A 742 -11.71 16.03 1.47
N GLY A 743 -12.91 16.34 1.95
CA GLY A 743 -13.48 15.70 3.13
C GLY A 743 -13.08 16.32 4.45
N GLU A 744 -13.57 17.52 4.72
CA GLU A 744 -14.09 17.88 6.04
C GLU A 744 -15.60 17.56 6.05
N GLU A 745 -16.03 16.76 7.03
CA GLU A 745 -17.44 16.48 7.27
C GLU A 745 -18.17 17.80 7.55
N THR A 746 -19.26 18.08 6.84
CA THR A 746 -20.11 19.23 7.17
C THR A 746 -20.87 18.96 8.47
N GLU A 747 -21.12 20.01 9.25
CA GLU A 747 -21.90 19.91 10.49
C GLU A 747 -23.31 19.34 10.26
N GLU A 748 -23.83 19.42 9.03
CA GLU A 748 -25.09 18.76 8.64
C GLU A 748 -24.96 17.22 8.51
N GLU A 749 -23.84 16.69 8.03
CA GLU A 749 -23.60 15.25 7.95
C GLU A 749 -23.37 14.62 9.33
N LYS A 750 -22.72 15.37 10.24
CA LYS A 750 -22.55 15.01 11.65
C LYS A 750 -23.90 14.96 12.39
N LYS A 751 -24.76 15.93 12.11
CA LYS A 751 -26.12 16.00 12.66
C LYS A 751 -27.03 14.91 12.10
N ALA A 752 -26.90 14.56 10.81
CA ALA A 752 -27.61 13.45 10.20
C ALA A 752 -27.13 12.07 10.71
N ALA A 753 -25.83 11.94 11.02
CA ALA A 753 -25.27 10.75 11.66
C ALA A 753 -25.72 10.62 13.13
N GLU A 754 -25.77 11.73 13.87
CA GLU A 754 -26.32 11.79 15.23
C GLU A 754 -27.83 11.53 15.26
N GLU A 755 -28.58 12.00 14.27
CA GLU A 755 -30.02 11.77 14.19
C GLU A 755 -30.34 10.31 13.79
N ARG A 756 -29.54 9.70 12.91
CA ARG A 756 -29.59 8.24 12.65
C ARG A 756 -29.19 7.42 13.88
N ALA A 757 -28.22 7.89 14.67
CA ALA A 757 -27.85 7.28 15.95
C ALA A 757 -28.93 7.49 17.04
N ALA A 758 -29.67 8.60 17.00
CA ALA A 758 -30.77 8.90 17.91
C ALA A 758 -32.03 8.07 17.58
N VAL A 759 -32.34 7.87 16.30
CA VAL A 759 -33.43 6.97 15.84
C VAL A 759 -33.10 5.50 16.16
N ALA A 760 -31.83 5.11 16.06
CA ALA A 760 -31.36 3.79 16.52
C ALA A 760 -31.43 3.63 18.06
N LYS A 761 -31.26 4.71 18.83
CA LYS A 761 -31.41 4.70 20.30
C LYS A 761 -32.86 4.79 20.78
N ALA A 762 -33.76 5.39 20.01
CA ALA A 762 -35.19 5.50 20.34
C ALA A 762 -35.97 4.18 20.15
N SER A 763 -35.45 3.23 19.36
CA SER A 763 -36.07 1.91 19.14
C SER A 763 -35.68 0.83 20.17
N ALA A 764 -34.86 1.17 21.17
CA ALA A 764 -34.39 0.22 22.19
C ALA A 764 -34.95 0.51 23.60
N LYS A 765 -36.24 0.24 23.83
CA LYS A 765 -36.76 -0.06 25.19
C LYS A 765 -37.63 -1.32 25.19
N LYS A 766 -37.05 -2.39 25.76
CA LYS A 766 -37.59 -3.68 26.23
C LYS A 766 -38.44 -4.53 25.26
N LYS A 767 -37.79 -5.54 24.66
CA LYS A 767 -38.36 -6.90 24.51
C LYS A 767 -37.25 -7.96 24.28
N GLU A 768 -37.22 -8.95 25.17
CA GLU A 768 -36.70 -10.34 25.09
C GLU A 768 -35.42 -10.68 24.28
N SER A 769 -34.55 -11.47 24.91
CA SER A 769 -33.31 -12.08 24.38
C SER A 769 -33.41 -12.51 22.92
N GLY A 770 -32.56 -11.93 22.06
CA GLY A 770 -32.50 -12.24 20.62
C GLY A 770 -32.11 -13.69 20.36
N LYS A 771 -33.01 -14.45 19.74
CA LYS A 771 -32.73 -15.75 19.14
C LYS A 771 -31.90 -15.51 17.88
N SER A 772 -30.64 -15.93 17.85
CA SER A 772 -29.86 -15.97 16.61
C SER A 772 -30.31 -17.17 15.79
N SER A 773 -30.88 -16.91 14.59
CA SER A 773 -31.22 -17.94 13.62
C SER A 773 -30.12 -18.06 12.56
N VAL A 774 -29.68 -19.29 12.30
CA VAL A 774 -28.72 -19.63 11.25
C VAL A 774 -29.43 -20.49 10.22
N LEU A 775 -29.14 -20.27 8.94
CA LEU A 775 -29.75 -20.99 7.84
C LEU A 775 -28.74 -22.00 7.29
N LEU A 776 -29.07 -23.29 7.39
CA LEU A 776 -28.20 -24.39 7.00
C LEU A 776 -28.66 -24.95 5.64
N ASP A 777 -27.78 -24.86 4.64
CA ASP A 777 -27.98 -25.45 3.31
C ASP A 777 -27.13 -26.72 3.17
N VAL A 778 -27.78 -27.88 3.09
CA VAL A 778 -27.15 -29.19 2.95
C VAL A 778 -27.41 -29.72 1.55
N LYS A 779 -26.34 -29.81 0.74
CA LYS A 779 -26.39 -30.36 -0.62
C LYS A 779 -25.94 -31.82 -0.61
N PRO A 780 -26.75 -32.76 -1.13
CA PRO A 780 -26.33 -34.15 -1.30
C PRO A 780 -25.26 -34.24 -2.40
N TRP A 781 -24.38 -35.24 -2.30
CA TRP A 781 -23.35 -35.51 -3.31
C TRP A 781 -23.92 -36.26 -4.53
N ASP A 782 -25.09 -36.89 -4.38
CA ASP A 782 -25.68 -37.79 -5.37
C ASP A 782 -27.21 -37.60 -5.46
N ASP A 783 -27.79 -37.77 -6.66
CA ASP A 783 -29.20 -37.50 -6.96
C ASP A 783 -30.15 -38.62 -6.48
N GLU A 784 -29.61 -39.80 -6.20
CA GLU A 784 -30.33 -40.93 -5.59
C GLU A 784 -30.43 -40.85 -4.05
N THR A 785 -29.87 -39.80 -3.42
CA THR A 785 -29.84 -39.66 -1.94
C THR A 785 -31.25 -39.47 -1.36
N ASP A 786 -31.67 -40.35 -0.44
CA ASP A 786 -32.95 -40.23 0.26
C ASP A 786 -32.97 -38.99 1.16
N MET A 787 -33.64 -37.94 0.67
CA MET A 787 -33.72 -36.64 1.33
C MET A 787 -34.41 -36.68 2.71
N LYS A 788 -35.28 -37.67 2.97
CA LYS A 788 -35.92 -37.82 4.29
C LYS A 788 -34.93 -38.37 5.31
N LYS A 789 -34.10 -39.34 4.92
CA LYS A 789 -33.03 -39.87 5.78
C LYS A 789 -31.94 -38.84 6.04
N LEU A 790 -31.62 -38.01 5.04
CA LEU A 790 -30.66 -36.91 5.20
C LEU A 790 -31.18 -35.87 6.20
N GLU A 791 -32.45 -35.48 6.10
CA GLU A 791 -33.08 -34.59 7.08
C GLU A 791 -33.05 -35.19 8.50
N GLU A 792 -33.38 -36.47 8.65
CA GLU A 792 -33.36 -37.16 9.95
C GLU A 792 -31.93 -37.23 10.53
N ALA A 793 -30.93 -37.50 9.71
CA ALA A 793 -29.52 -37.53 10.12
C ALA A 793 -29.03 -36.16 10.59
N VAL A 794 -29.40 -35.08 9.87
CA VAL A 794 -29.05 -33.70 10.24
C VAL A 794 -29.75 -33.29 11.54
N ARG A 795 -31.04 -33.62 11.70
CA ARG A 795 -31.81 -33.32 12.92
C ARG A 795 -31.36 -34.13 14.15
N ASN A 796 -30.68 -35.25 13.96
CA ASN A 796 -30.14 -36.06 15.06
C ASN A 796 -28.91 -35.43 15.75
N VAL A 797 -28.32 -34.37 15.20
CA VAL A 797 -27.27 -33.60 15.89
C VAL A 797 -27.88 -32.85 17.08
N LYS A 798 -27.45 -33.20 18.30
CA LYS A 798 -27.90 -32.59 19.55
C LYS A 798 -26.75 -31.82 20.20
N ALA A 799 -27.00 -30.56 20.54
CA ALA A 799 -26.12 -29.71 21.34
C ALA A 799 -26.96 -28.87 22.30
N GLU A 800 -26.41 -28.51 23.46
CA GLU A 800 -27.11 -27.72 24.47
C GLU A 800 -27.47 -26.32 23.92
N GLY A 801 -28.76 -25.96 23.94
CA GLY A 801 -29.25 -24.69 23.40
C GLY A 801 -29.59 -24.66 21.90
N LEU A 802 -29.46 -25.79 21.20
CA LEU A 802 -29.79 -25.94 19.77
C LEU A 802 -31.25 -26.36 19.55
N LEU A 803 -32.02 -25.54 18.85
CA LEU A 803 -33.41 -25.82 18.47
C LEU A 803 -33.56 -25.84 16.95
N TRP A 804 -34.05 -26.94 16.40
CA TRP A 804 -34.33 -27.07 14.97
C TRP A 804 -35.66 -26.42 14.61
N GLY A 805 -35.65 -25.52 13.64
CA GLY A 805 -36.83 -24.86 13.07
C GLY A 805 -37.37 -25.57 11.83
N ALA A 806 -38.13 -24.83 11.03
CA ALA A 806 -38.75 -25.32 9.79
C ALA A 806 -37.68 -25.68 8.73
N SER A 807 -37.96 -26.74 7.97
CA SER A 807 -37.15 -27.20 6.84
C SER A 807 -37.97 -27.16 5.54
N LYS A 808 -37.29 -26.94 4.40
CA LYS A 808 -37.86 -27.07 3.07
C LYS A 808 -36.85 -27.67 2.09
N LEU A 809 -37.36 -28.41 1.11
CA LEU A 809 -36.58 -28.86 -0.04
C LEU A 809 -36.67 -27.81 -1.16
N VAL A 810 -35.53 -27.42 -1.73
CA VAL A 810 -35.46 -26.43 -2.80
C VAL A 810 -34.84 -27.08 -4.04
N PRO A 811 -35.54 -27.12 -5.19
CA PRO A 811 -34.95 -27.61 -6.44
C PRO A 811 -33.81 -26.69 -6.88
N THR A 812 -32.66 -27.26 -7.22
CA THR A 812 -31.44 -26.56 -7.64
C THR A 812 -30.90 -27.25 -8.90
N THR A 813 -30.62 -26.50 -9.96
CA THR A 813 -30.03 -27.02 -11.20
C THR A 813 -28.51 -26.85 -11.15
N LEU A 814 -27.76 -27.95 -11.31
CA LEU A 814 -26.29 -27.90 -11.43
C LEU A 814 -25.80 -28.20 -12.86
N HIS A 815 -26.70 -28.57 -13.78
CA HIS A 815 -26.43 -28.78 -15.20
C HIS A 815 -27.78 -28.73 -15.96
N PRO A 816 -27.85 -28.41 -17.27
CA PRO A 816 -29.13 -28.18 -17.97
C PRO A 816 -30.13 -29.35 -17.95
N ASN A 817 -29.71 -30.56 -17.57
CA ASN A 817 -30.53 -31.78 -17.60
C ASN A 817 -30.59 -32.55 -16.26
N LEU A 818 -30.10 -31.99 -15.13
CA LEU A 818 -30.20 -32.65 -13.82
C LEU A 818 -30.80 -31.70 -12.76
N LEU A 819 -31.94 -32.12 -12.19
CA LEU A 819 -32.65 -31.43 -11.12
C LEU A 819 -32.25 -32.08 -9.79
N MET A 820 -31.41 -31.41 -8.98
CA MET A 820 -31.07 -31.87 -7.63
C MET A 820 -31.84 -31.07 -6.59
N SER A 821 -32.21 -31.68 -5.45
CA SER A 821 -32.89 -30.98 -4.36
C SER A 821 -31.91 -30.64 -3.24
N THR A 822 -31.87 -29.37 -2.82
CA THR A 822 -31.10 -28.93 -1.64
C THR A 822 -32.01 -28.93 -0.41
N PHE A 823 -31.53 -29.46 0.72
CA PHE A 823 -32.21 -29.36 2.01
C PHE A 823 -31.83 -28.07 2.71
N ARG A 824 -32.83 -27.23 3.03
CA ARG A 824 -32.64 -25.94 3.70
C ARG A 824 -33.39 -25.94 5.02
N ALA A 825 -32.68 -25.81 6.14
CA ALA A 825 -33.26 -25.78 7.49
C ALA A 825 -32.87 -24.54 8.27
N VAL A 826 -33.81 -23.99 9.04
CA VAL A 826 -33.54 -22.88 9.97
C VAL A 826 -33.19 -23.46 11.34
N ILE A 827 -32.06 -23.07 11.91
CA ILE A 827 -31.64 -23.44 13.26
C ILE A 827 -31.73 -22.20 14.14
N SER A 828 -32.31 -22.32 15.33
CA SER A 828 -32.31 -21.26 16.34
C SER A 828 -31.42 -21.67 17.51
N LEU A 829 -30.44 -20.83 17.83
CA LEU A 829 -29.54 -21.04 18.97
C LEU A 829 -29.88 -20.04 20.08
N LEU A 830 -30.00 -20.55 21.31
CA LEU A 830 -30.26 -19.76 22.52
C LEU A 830 -28.98 -19.63 23.37
N SER A 831 -27.86 -19.10 22.86
CA SER A 831 -26.73 -18.59 23.67
C SER A 831 -25.57 -18.04 22.81
N THR A 832 -24.91 -16.98 23.29
CA THR A 832 -23.79 -16.21 22.70
C THR A 832 -22.40 -16.83 22.90
N LYS A 833 -22.27 -18.11 23.26
CA LYS A 833 -20.95 -18.77 23.41
C LYS A 833 -20.87 -20.08 22.64
N PHE A 834 -20.51 -20.02 21.36
CA PHE A 834 -19.88 -21.13 20.65
C PHE A 834 -18.82 -20.60 19.67
N ARG A 835 -17.58 -21.06 19.83
CA ARG A 835 -16.52 -20.97 18.81
C ARG A 835 -16.67 -22.22 17.94
N PHE A 836 -16.80 -22.06 16.62
CA PHE A 836 -16.68 -23.19 15.70
C PHE A 836 -15.20 -23.58 15.61
N LEU A 837 -14.93 -24.87 15.84
CA LEU A 837 -13.66 -25.53 15.54
C LEU A 837 -13.71 -26.08 14.11
#